data_AF-A0A4R7VHJ6-F1
#
_entry.id   AF-A0A4R7VHJ6-F1
#
_cell.length_a   1.000
_cell.length_b   1.000
_cell.length_c   1.000
_cell.angle_alpha   90.00
_cell.angle_beta   90.00
_cell.angle_gamma   90.00
#
_symmetry.space_group_name_H-M   'P 1'
#
loop_
_entity.id
_entity.type
_entity.pdbx_description
1 polymer ?
#
loop_
_entity_poly.entity_id
_entity_poly.type
_entity_poly.pdbx_seq_one_letter_code
_entity_poly.pdbx_strand_id
1 'polypeptide(L)'
;MMASRRGSAVAATIAVALLVAGLGRPAAATPPPTPTVTADTDTDGDAIPDLVETGGIRRPDGSVSMDLAALGASPCRKTVVIEVDYMADGDHSHAPDLFGGPPGVPDKVLGVVDTRFEDDPHNQLAVGDLDADGRAEVVIADASEGGRIHVYDPFTHLASPALGVTDTRFENNANNQLAVGNVDGQGGDEIVIADASEGGRIGVFDATTHLPSPSLGVTDTRFENSRENQLAVGDLDGDGKDEILVADASEGGRIHVYDAVTHLPSPTLGVTDTRFEDDRHNQLAVGNVDGQGGDEIVIADASEGGRIGVFDATTHLPSPTLGVDDSTFENDSHNQVAVGDVNGDGRDEILVANDSGGRIDALDAVTRGPVKGLGVSDTRFNNDAHNQIAVGDLDDTVDGRAELLHADASEGGQIQVFDAAAPLGPVNQAIAMFDNAPVAAVADCPYPGADSRPGVDMIVDVSGAVPEQAVLDMPSGFDAIKAVNFDPARDPYVHYNIWGHQYSVGGVVTGSSGLSLFSDGQDFLVSLGGFGGGNGTSREQAGTFVHELGHTLGLKHGGGDDINHKPNYLSAMNYNFQLSGMADVTTGESLVAYSDAELPQLDQKLLSEPAGIGSDLPVYTTYRNTAGGERIARADGPIDWNGDNDAVDVDVLAQANKAACVGPGANGTSDTEPKNLDNRYKNSIRSGDDFVCDTPALGDDEQEYAVTTDQRLLDGYDDWTNLEFTADPVPAMPTEITTGEADELAQAHDQALAPDVTVALAPARPGYTAPVLGVATDARHVYATHYYESVAEPHTSDQPGSLVVLDRKTMRVTGRIPVGYRPHSVAVDDVTGRIYVLGAQRPGEPNKVDLTVIDRRTQSVVATIALPTGQTATDVVVNERTGRVYVSNNAFGRIHVVDGRTNTELAPIMTGKGPLGMAVDPDTDTLYVAMSYVSSDPKVAGLTAITDDGVTQVVHPMVSLGAPSVQPRDVTIDRLNDRIYVAAIGGGATRPGVSVLRLSTREVLGHVDTAGPARAVAVDPFAHQAFVAAQGRIDVVGQHSLTSIRTIPTASAFSVAVADGPGRHLFTGDLLSGALTRLAYSSGTRK
;
A
#
# COMPACT_ATOMS: atom_id res chain seq x y z
N MET A 1 -51.86 -60.50 33.21
CA MET A 1 -51.58 -61.95 33.20
C MET A 1 -52.14 -62.54 31.91
N MET A 2 -51.39 -63.43 31.27
CA MET A 2 -51.76 -64.26 30.11
C MET A 2 -51.85 -63.61 28.70
N ALA A 3 -51.05 -64.20 27.81
CA ALA A 3 -51.45 -64.84 26.55
C ALA A 3 -51.84 -64.00 25.31
N SER A 4 -51.07 -64.29 24.25
CA SER A 4 -51.53 -64.68 22.91
C SER A 4 -51.93 -63.61 21.88
N ARG A 5 -51.68 -64.02 20.62
CA ARG A 5 -52.37 -63.67 19.36
C ARG A 5 -51.83 -62.42 18.64
N ARG A 6 -51.28 -62.63 17.43
CA ARG A 6 -51.95 -62.47 16.10
C ARG A 6 -52.31 -61.00 15.89
N GLY A 7 -51.90 -60.31 14.84
CA GLY A 7 -51.65 -60.78 13.49
C GLY A 7 -52.17 -59.69 12.56
N SER A 8 -51.44 -59.47 11.46
CA SER A 8 -51.97 -59.27 10.10
C SER A 8 -52.91 -58.06 9.91
N ALA A 9 -52.44 -57.00 9.26
CA ALA A 9 -52.31 -56.90 7.79
C ALA A 9 -53.64 -56.66 7.07
N VAL A 10 -53.48 -56.18 5.83
CA VAL A 10 -54.48 -55.99 4.76
C VAL A 10 -54.93 -54.52 4.69
N ALA A 11 -54.27 -53.71 3.84
CA ALA A 11 -54.41 -53.62 2.37
C ALA A 11 -55.74 -52.94 1.99
N ALA A 12 -55.82 -52.10 0.97
CA ALA A 12 -55.37 -52.28 -0.41
C ALA A 12 -55.52 -50.90 -1.11
N THR A 13 -55.10 -50.57 -2.33
CA THR A 13 -54.75 -51.30 -3.59
C THR A 13 -54.22 -50.19 -4.54
N ILE A 14 -53.03 -50.30 -5.15
CA ILE A 14 -52.75 -50.82 -6.53
C ILE A 14 -53.39 -49.95 -7.63
N ALA A 15 -52.75 -49.56 -8.74
CA ALA A 15 -51.39 -49.66 -9.27
C ALA A 15 -51.34 -49.01 -10.67
N VAL A 16 -50.15 -48.63 -11.14
CA VAL A 16 -49.67 -48.79 -12.54
C VAL A 16 -48.14 -49.02 -12.44
N ALA A 17 -47.66 -50.26 -12.48
CA ALA A 17 -47.01 -50.94 -13.63
C ALA A 17 -45.77 -50.18 -14.16
N LEU A 18 -44.55 -50.56 -13.73
CA LEU A 18 -43.68 -51.63 -14.27
C LEU A 18 -42.60 -51.08 -15.23
N LEU A 19 -41.38 -50.90 -14.72
CA LEU A 19 -40.16 -51.44 -15.35
C LEU A 19 -38.97 -51.42 -14.35
N VAL A 20 -38.89 -52.42 -13.47
CA VAL A 20 -37.64 -52.79 -12.76
C VAL A 20 -37.55 -54.32 -12.77
N ALA A 21 -36.82 -54.86 -13.73
CA ALA A 21 -36.47 -56.27 -13.81
C ALA A 21 -34.97 -56.36 -14.10
N GLY A 22 -34.19 -56.78 -13.10
CA GLY A 22 -32.77 -57.01 -13.27
C GLY A 22 -31.97 -56.99 -11.97
N LEU A 23 -32.46 -57.59 -10.89
CA LEU A 23 -31.65 -57.87 -9.69
C LEU A 23 -30.64 -59.01 -9.99
N GLY A 24 -29.66 -58.74 -10.84
CA GLY A 24 -28.32 -59.25 -10.63
C GLY A 24 -27.69 -58.34 -9.59
N ARG A 25 -27.17 -58.89 -8.49
CA ARG A 25 -26.26 -58.13 -7.61
C ARG A 25 -25.25 -57.41 -8.53
N PRO A 26 -25.11 -56.08 -8.51
CA PRO A 26 -23.89 -55.52 -9.04
C PRO A 26 -22.77 -56.16 -8.20
N ALA A 27 -21.77 -56.69 -8.89
CA ALA A 27 -20.49 -56.97 -8.27
C ALA A 27 -20.15 -55.78 -7.37
N ALA A 28 -19.64 -56.02 -6.16
CA ALA A 28 -18.92 -54.98 -5.45
C ALA A 28 -18.06 -54.29 -6.50
N ALA A 29 -18.34 -53.01 -6.78
CA ALA A 29 -17.56 -52.28 -7.76
C ALA A 29 -16.13 -52.56 -7.34
N THR A 30 -15.41 -53.32 -8.16
CA THR A 30 -13.96 -53.33 -8.06
C THR A 30 -13.65 -51.85 -8.06
N PRO A 31 -13.01 -51.31 -7.00
CA PRO A 31 -12.62 -49.91 -7.01
C PRO A 31 -12.01 -49.68 -8.40
N PRO A 32 -12.43 -48.61 -9.10
CA PRO A 32 -11.91 -48.34 -10.44
C PRO A 32 -10.41 -48.60 -10.36
N PRO A 33 -9.84 -49.40 -11.27
CA PRO A 33 -8.44 -49.79 -11.17
C PRO A 33 -7.70 -48.49 -10.89
N THR A 34 -7.09 -48.38 -9.70
CA THR A 34 -6.30 -47.22 -9.34
C THR A 34 -5.40 -47.05 -10.54
N PRO A 35 -5.48 -45.93 -11.26
CA PRO A 35 -4.70 -45.77 -12.47
C PRO A 35 -3.27 -46.16 -12.08
N THR A 36 -2.66 -47.06 -12.86
CA THR A 36 -1.24 -47.35 -12.69
C THR A 36 -0.50 -46.11 -13.15
N VAL A 37 -0.53 -45.09 -12.30
CA VAL A 37 0.18 -43.83 -12.44
C VAL A 37 1.64 -44.21 -12.23
N THR A 38 2.41 -44.17 -13.31
CA THR A 38 3.87 -44.13 -13.18
C THR A 38 4.25 -42.86 -12.46
N ALA A 39 5.33 -42.87 -11.66
CA ALA A 39 5.67 -41.74 -10.79
C ALA A 39 5.86 -40.40 -11.53
N ASP A 40 6.05 -40.44 -12.84
CA ASP A 40 6.31 -39.29 -13.71
C ASP A 40 5.15 -39.01 -14.70
N THR A 41 3.93 -39.49 -14.42
CA THR A 41 2.76 -39.16 -15.27
C THR A 41 2.28 -37.77 -14.92
N ASP A 42 2.06 -36.94 -15.94
CA ASP A 42 1.51 -35.59 -15.86
C ASP A 42 0.35 -35.54 -16.88
N THR A 43 -0.88 -35.45 -16.37
CA THR A 43 -2.12 -35.62 -17.12
C THR A 43 -2.58 -34.34 -17.82
N ASP A 44 -2.34 -33.18 -17.23
CA ASP A 44 -2.78 -31.88 -17.74
C ASP A 44 -1.67 -31.06 -18.43
N GLY A 45 -0.43 -31.57 -18.36
CA GLY A 45 0.73 -31.08 -19.09
C GLY A 45 1.26 -29.78 -18.52
N ASP A 46 1.24 -29.61 -17.20
CA ASP A 46 1.79 -28.47 -16.48
C ASP A 46 3.20 -28.74 -15.89
N ALA A 47 3.76 -29.93 -16.16
CA ALA A 47 5.04 -30.42 -15.66
C ALA A 47 5.09 -30.77 -14.15
N ILE A 48 3.96 -30.81 -13.47
CA ILE A 48 3.80 -31.35 -12.12
C ILE A 48 3.24 -32.78 -12.23
N PRO A 49 3.93 -33.82 -11.73
CA PRO A 49 3.42 -35.17 -11.83
C PRO A 49 2.14 -35.35 -10.99
N ASP A 50 1.17 -36.13 -11.49
CA ASP A 50 -0.11 -36.41 -10.83
C ASP A 50 0.04 -36.89 -9.36
N LEU A 51 1.12 -37.62 -9.07
CA LEU A 51 1.41 -38.11 -7.71
C LEU A 51 1.85 -36.99 -6.75
N VAL A 52 2.46 -35.93 -7.27
CA VAL A 52 2.86 -34.74 -6.51
C VAL A 52 1.64 -33.89 -6.22
N GLU A 53 0.74 -33.71 -7.19
CA GLU A 53 -0.51 -32.95 -7.00
C GLU A 53 -1.45 -33.65 -6.02
N THR A 54 -1.61 -34.98 -6.14
CA THR A 54 -2.50 -35.74 -5.25
C THR A 54 -1.86 -36.14 -3.92
N GLY A 55 -0.53 -36.11 -3.82
CA GLY A 55 0.23 -36.67 -2.69
C GLY A 55 1.14 -35.69 -1.95
N GLY A 56 1.21 -34.45 -2.42
CA GLY A 56 2.09 -33.39 -1.95
C GLY A 56 3.55 -33.55 -2.35
N ILE A 57 4.28 -32.44 -2.35
CA ILE A 57 5.74 -32.39 -2.52
C ILE A 57 6.39 -33.01 -1.28
N ARG A 58 7.37 -33.91 -1.44
CA ARG A 58 7.99 -34.65 -0.34
C ARG A 58 9.51 -34.50 -0.29
N ARG A 59 10.04 -34.44 0.93
CA ARG A 59 11.49 -34.44 1.20
C ARG A 59 12.10 -35.84 1.02
N PRO A 60 13.44 -35.96 0.90
CA PRO A 60 14.11 -37.26 0.79
C PRO A 60 13.87 -38.23 1.95
N ASP A 61 13.45 -37.74 3.12
CA ASP A 61 13.10 -38.55 4.29
C ASP A 61 11.64 -39.03 4.31
N GLY A 62 10.82 -38.63 3.33
CA GLY A 62 9.42 -38.99 3.18
C GLY A 62 8.43 -38.05 3.86
N SER A 63 8.90 -37.02 4.59
CA SER A 63 8.03 -35.97 5.13
C SER A 63 7.43 -35.10 4.02
N VAL A 64 6.21 -34.60 4.23
CA VAL A 64 5.56 -33.67 3.30
C VAL A 64 6.21 -32.29 3.47
N SER A 65 6.63 -31.72 2.36
CA SER A 65 7.11 -30.34 2.26
C SER A 65 5.97 -29.38 2.01
N MET A 66 5.08 -29.69 1.06
CA MET A 66 3.91 -28.89 0.72
C MET A 66 2.76 -29.82 0.27
N ASP A 67 1.57 -29.65 0.83
CA ASP A 67 0.41 -30.50 0.56
C ASP A 67 -0.47 -29.88 -0.54
N LEU A 68 -0.08 -30.10 -1.80
CA LEU A 68 -0.73 -29.48 -2.96
C LEU A 68 -2.21 -29.85 -3.08
N ALA A 69 -2.60 -31.08 -2.70
CA ALA A 69 -3.99 -31.50 -2.69
C ALA A 69 -4.83 -30.69 -1.68
N ALA A 70 -4.27 -30.40 -0.51
CA ALA A 70 -4.92 -29.55 0.49
C ALA A 70 -5.01 -28.07 0.06
N LEU A 71 -4.08 -27.63 -0.80
CA LEU A 71 -4.06 -26.29 -1.39
C LEU A 71 -4.93 -26.16 -2.66
N GLY A 72 -5.55 -27.25 -3.10
CA GLY A 72 -6.51 -27.25 -4.20
C GLY A 72 -5.98 -27.70 -5.56
N ALA A 73 -4.73 -28.17 -5.65
CA ALA A 73 -4.18 -28.69 -6.91
C ALA A 73 -4.99 -29.88 -7.43
N SER A 74 -5.11 -29.97 -8.76
CA SER A 74 -5.85 -31.05 -9.40
C SER A 74 -5.11 -31.61 -10.61
N PRO A 75 -4.91 -32.94 -10.71
CA PRO A 75 -4.22 -33.58 -11.84
C PRO A 75 -5.01 -33.55 -13.16
N CYS A 76 -6.03 -32.72 -13.24
CA CYS A 76 -6.90 -32.56 -14.39
C CYS A 76 -7.12 -31.09 -14.75
N ARG A 77 -6.31 -30.22 -14.16
CA ARG A 77 -6.37 -28.77 -14.34
C ARG A 77 -4.95 -28.23 -14.12
N LYS A 78 -4.37 -27.71 -15.20
CA LYS A 78 -3.02 -27.15 -15.19
C LYS A 78 -2.84 -26.26 -13.97
N THR A 79 -1.74 -26.45 -13.26
CA THR A 79 -1.41 -25.77 -12.03
C THR A 79 -0.09 -25.01 -12.18
N VAL A 80 -0.06 -23.78 -11.68
CA VAL A 80 1.16 -23.03 -11.41
C VAL A 80 1.25 -22.82 -9.91
N VAL A 81 2.33 -23.33 -9.30
CA VAL A 81 2.56 -23.18 -7.86
C VAL A 81 3.62 -22.12 -7.63
N ILE A 82 3.30 -21.16 -6.78
CA ILE A 82 4.17 -20.06 -6.41
C ILE A 82 4.29 -20.02 -4.89
N GLU A 83 5.52 -19.97 -4.41
CA GLU A 83 5.81 -19.69 -3.02
C GLU A 83 6.32 -18.26 -2.91
N VAL A 84 5.64 -17.47 -2.08
CA VAL A 84 5.98 -16.06 -1.87
C VAL A 84 6.59 -15.89 -0.50
N ASP A 85 7.81 -15.40 -0.49
CA ASP A 85 8.37 -14.74 0.68
C ASP A 85 8.37 -13.23 0.45
N TYR A 86 8.22 -12.48 1.52
CA TYR A 86 8.18 -11.03 1.41
C TYR A 86 9.10 -10.40 2.44
N MET A 87 9.69 -9.28 2.05
CA MET A 87 10.54 -8.49 2.91
C MET A 87 9.69 -7.70 3.89
N ALA A 88 9.94 -7.89 5.18
CA ALA A 88 9.32 -7.08 6.21
C ALA A 88 10.29 -6.82 7.36
N ASP A 89 10.10 -5.68 8.01
CA ASP A 89 10.69 -5.37 9.30
C ASP A 89 9.60 -4.97 10.30
N GLY A 90 9.98 -4.29 11.38
CA GLY A 90 9.04 -3.92 12.44
C GLY A 90 8.03 -2.84 12.05
N ASP A 91 8.32 -2.03 11.02
CA ASP A 91 7.56 -0.83 10.68
C ASP A 91 7.13 -0.78 9.20
N HIS A 92 7.68 -1.65 8.35
CA HIS A 92 7.41 -1.67 6.91
C HIS A 92 7.32 -3.11 6.38
N SER A 93 6.38 -3.33 5.46
CA SER A 93 6.17 -4.64 4.86
C SER A 93 5.94 -4.53 3.36
N HIS A 94 6.67 -5.38 2.63
CA HIS A 94 6.43 -5.71 1.24
C HIS A 94 5.56 -6.94 1.08
N ALA A 95 4.87 -7.36 2.15
CA ALA A 95 3.86 -8.40 2.01
C ALA A 95 2.99 -8.04 0.80
N PRO A 96 2.86 -8.95 -0.19
CA PRO A 96 1.82 -8.76 -1.18
C PRO A 96 0.54 -8.53 -0.41
N ASP A 97 -0.18 -7.51 -0.85
CA ASP A 97 -1.53 -7.37 -0.42
C ASP A 97 -2.32 -8.57 -1.00
N LEU A 98 -2.43 -9.63 -0.20
CA LEU A 98 -3.17 -10.83 -0.55
C LEU A 98 -4.67 -10.54 -0.58
N PHE A 99 -5.10 -9.42 0.01
CA PHE A 99 -6.49 -9.11 0.33
C PHE A 99 -6.74 -7.59 0.30
N GLY A 100 -6.62 -6.96 -0.87
CA GLY A 100 -7.09 -5.61 -1.17
C GLY A 100 -7.02 -4.55 -0.04
N GLY A 101 -5.90 -3.83 0.06
CA GLY A 101 -5.76 -2.54 0.76
C GLY A 101 -5.24 -2.61 2.21
N PRO A 102 -4.74 -1.49 2.76
CA PRO A 102 -4.37 -1.46 4.16
C PRO A 102 -5.64 -1.51 5.03
N PRO A 103 -5.52 -2.06 6.24
CA PRO A 103 -6.48 -1.82 7.30
C PRO A 103 -7.10 -0.43 7.35
N GLY A 104 -8.43 -0.36 7.31
CA GLY A 104 -9.22 0.69 7.94
C GLY A 104 -8.71 2.13 7.74
N VAL A 105 -8.69 2.63 6.50
CA VAL A 105 -8.85 4.08 6.33
C VAL A 105 -10.34 4.34 6.48
N PRO A 106 -10.79 5.08 7.51
CA PRO A 106 -12.19 5.45 7.61
C PRO A 106 -12.62 6.08 6.31
N ASP A 107 -13.80 5.71 5.84
CA ASP A 107 -14.41 6.36 4.71
C ASP A 107 -14.36 7.88 4.94
N LYS A 108 -13.91 8.62 3.91
CA LYS A 108 -13.63 10.06 4.05
C LYS A 108 -14.90 10.89 4.03
N VAL A 109 -16.03 10.28 3.72
CA VAL A 109 -17.35 10.86 3.50
C VAL A 109 -18.34 10.37 4.57
N LEU A 110 -18.17 9.16 5.10
CA LEU A 110 -19.03 8.57 6.11
C LEU A 110 -18.39 8.57 7.50
N GLY A 111 -19.20 8.70 8.55
CA GLY A 111 -18.76 8.56 9.94
C GLY A 111 -19.40 9.56 10.90
N VAL A 112 -19.07 9.45 12.19
CA VAL A 112 -19.64 10.31 13.22
C VAL A 112 -18.51 11.00 13.98
N VAL A 113 -18.47 12.34 13.85
CA VAL A 113 -17.54 13.18 14.63
C VAL A 113 -18.22 13.55 15.94
N ASP A 114 -18.25 12.58 16.86
CA ASP A 114 -18.83 12.78 18.18
C ASP A 114 -17.98 12.15 19.28
N THR A 115 -17.42 13.01 20.12
CA THR A 115 -16.56 12.63 21.24
C THR A 115 -17.36 12.13 22.45
N ARG A 116 -18.69 11.98 22.35
CA ARG A 116 -19.55 11.48 23.45
C ARG A 116 -19.54 9.97 23.60
N PHE A 117 -19.06 9.24 22.58
CA PHE A 117 -18.81 7.81 22.72
C PHE A 117 -17.62 7.53 23.68
N GLU A 118 -16.71 8.50 23.81
CA GLU A 118 -15.55 8.45 24.71
C GLU A 118 -15.96 8.42 26.20
N ASP A 119 -15.11 7.83 27.05
CA ASP A 119 -15.15 7.95 28.52
C ASP A 119 -16.34 7.33 29.29
N ASP A 120 -17.27 6.61 28.66
CA ASP A 120 -18.31 5.82 29.37
C ASP A 120 -18.42 4.36 28.86
N PRO A 121 -18.08 3.35 29.69
CA PRO A 121 -18.14 1.94 29.33
C PRO A 121 -19.56 1.39 29.14
N HIS A 122 -20.59 2.21 29.34
CA HIS A 122 -22.01 1.83 29.19
C HIS A 122 -22.64 2.32 27.88
N ASN A 123 -21.89 2.96 26.99
CA ASN A 123 -22.38 3.38 25.69
C ASN A 123 -22.61 2.16 24.77
N GLN A 124 -23.61 2.27 23.89
CA GLN A 124 -23.93 1.22 22.91
C GLN A 124 -24.17 1.77 21.51
N LEU A 125 -23.76 0.99 20.52
CA LEU A 125 -23.86 1.26 19.09
C LEU A 125 -24.83 0.27 18.44
N ALA A 126 -25.68 0.77 17.55
CA ALA A 126 -26.48 -0.02 16.63
C ALA A 126 -26.64 0.73 15.30
N VAL A 127 -27.03 0.01 14.25
CA VAL A 127 -27.23 0.53 12.89
C VAL A 127 -28.55 -0.03 12.35
N GLY A 128 -29.29 0.78 11.61
CA GLY A 128 -30.54 0.38 10.93
C GLY A 128 -31.17 1.56 10.20
N ASP A 129 -32.17 1.33 9.35
CA ASP A 129 -32.87 2.36 8.55
C ASP A 129 -34.07 2.90 9.34
N LEU A 130 -33.86 3.92 10.18
CA LEU A 130 -34.89 4.41 11.11
C LEU A 130 -35.93 5.32 10.43
N ASP A 131 -35.61 5.91 9.27
CA ASP A 131 -36.52 6.79 8.54
C ASP A 131 -37.11 6.22 7.24
N ALA A 132 -36.80 4.94 6.97
CA ALA A 132 -37.31 4.13 5.86
C ALA A 132 -36.96 4.70 4.49
N ASP A 133 -35.78 5.29 4.36
CA ASP A 133 -35.30 5.87 3.11
C ASP A 133 -34.34 4.97 2.33
N GLY A 134 -34.07 3.77 2.87
CA GLY A 134 -33.20 2.75 2.32
C GLY A 134 -31.74 2.92 2.72
N ARG A 135 -31.40 3.86 3.61
CA ARG A 135 -30.06 4.03 4.18
C ARG A 135 -30.12 3.82 5.68
N ALA A 136 -29.10 3.20 6.24
CA ALA A 136 -29.02 3.05 7.68
C ALA A 136 -28.45 4.30 8.36
N GLU A 137 -28.97 4.61 9.54
CA GLU A 137 -28.43 5.60 10.46
C GLU A 137 -27.62 4.95 11.59
N VAL A 138 -26.71 5.74 12.16
CA VAL A 138 -25.91 5.33 13.32
C VAL A 138 -26.64 5.71 14.61
N VAL A 139 -26.96 4.72 15.45
CA VAL A 139 -27.65 4.90 16.72
C VAL A 139 -26.67 4.73 17.88
N ILE A 140 -26.55 5.78 18.71
CA ILE A 140 -25.69 5.78 19.90
C ILE A 140 -26.53 5.99 21.15
N ALA A 141 -26.48 5.05 22.08
CA ALA A 141 -26.98 5.24 23.43
C ALA A 141 -25.90 5.87 24.32
N ASP A 142 -26.17 7.07 24.82
CA ASP A 142 -25.29 7.84 25.71
C ASP A 142 -25.79 7.72 27.16
N ALA A 143 -25.05 6.94 27.96
CA ALA A 143 -25.36 6.70 29.36
C ALA A 143 -25.12 7.96 30.22
N SER A 144 -24.21 8.85 29.81
CA SER A 144 -23.83 10.06 30.54
C SER A 144 -24.87 11.18 30.46
N GLU A 145 -25.71 11.18 29.41
CA GLU A 145 -26.77 12.19 29.14
C GLU A 145 -28.18 11.77 29.59
N GLY A 146 -28.30 10.83 30.51
CA GLY A 146 -29.63 10.42 30.96
C GLY A 146 -30.22 9.26 30.18
N GLY A 147 -29.39 8.42 29.56
CA GLY A 147 -29.84 7.34 28.67
C GLY A 147 -30.45 7.88 27.39
N ARG A 148 -29.88 8.98 26.87
CA ARG A 148 -30.36 9.62 25.65
C ARG A 148 -29.80 8.86 24.46
N ILE A 149 -30.67 8.54 23.51
CA ILE A 149 -30.28 7.86 22.29
C ILE A 149 -30.23 8.89 21.17
N HIS A 150 -29.03 9.09 20.63
CA HIS A 150 -28.74 10.01 19.54
C HIS A 150 -28.64 9.21 18.24
N VAL A 151 -29.29 9.71 17.19
CA VAL A 151 -29.26 9.12 15.86
C VAL A 151 -28.47 10.06 14.96
N TYR A 152 -27.49 9.57 14.22
CA TYR A 152 -26.63 10.35 13.35
C TYR A 152 -26.83 9.94 11.91
N ASP A 153 -26.86 10.95 11.06
CA ASP A 153 -26.79 10.76 9.63
C ASP A 153 -25.30 10.57 9.27
N PRO A 154 -24.92 9.40 8.73
CA PRO A 154 -23.51 9.05 8.49
C PRO A 154 -22.85 9.95 7.43
N PHE A 155 -23.62 10.55 6.53
CA PHE A 155 -23.13 11.40 5.44
C PHE A 155 -22.96 12.87 5.87
N THR A 156 -23.88 13.39 6.69
CA THR A 156 -23.75 14.76 7.21
C THR A 156 -22.85 14.85 8.43
N HIS A 157 -22.50 13.70 9.05
CA HIS A 157 -21.74 13.58 10.28
C HIS A 157 -22.37 14.25 11.50
N LEU A 158 -23.67 14.57 11.43
CA LEU A 158 -24.37 15.33 12.46
C LEU A 158 -25.54 14.52 13.03
N ALA A 159 -25.82 14.76 14.31
CA ALA A 159 -27.00 14.20 14.96
C ALA A 159 -28.26 14.68 14.21
N SER A 160 -29.11 13.73 13.81
CA SER A 160 -30.40 14.00 13.20
C SER A 160 -31.29 14.72 14.21
N PRO A 161 -31.74 15.96 13.93
CA PRO A 161 -32.61 16.68 14.83
C PRO A 161 -34.06 16.14 14.83
N ALA A 162 -34.38 15.24 13.89
CA ALA A 162 -35.71 14.67 13.70
C ALA A 162 -35.84 13.25 14.27
N LEU A 163 -34.72 12.58 14.59
CA LEU A 163 -34.68 11.19 15.06
C LEU A 163 -34.05 11.09 16.45
N GLY A 164 -34.37 10.03 17.18
CA GLY A 164 -33.79 9.68 18.48
C GLY A 164 -34.81 9.51 19.59
N VAL A 165 -34.38 9.14 20.81
CA VAL A 165 -35.30 8.96 21.95
C VAL A 165 -34.63 9.36 23.26
N THR A 166 -35.42 9.50 24.32
CA THR A 166 -34.89 9.69 25.68
C THR A 166 -35.46 8.60 26.58
N ASP A 167 -34.60 7.71 27.09
CA ASP A 167 -34.98 6.71 28.10
C ASP A 167 -34.06 6.78 29.32
N THR A 168 -34.54 7.48 30.36
CA THR A 168 -33.87 7.60 31.66
C THR A 168 -33.71 6.29 32.42
N ARG A 169 -34.15 5.14 31.88
CA ARG A 169 -33.88 3.83 32.46
C ARG A 169 -32.61 3.19 31.89
N PHE A 170 -32.23 3.54 30.67
CA PHE A 170 -31.00 3.07 30.06
C PHE A 170 -29.77 3.45 30.91
N GLU A 171 -29.72 4.69 31.42
CA GLU A 171 -28.66 5.17 32.34
C GLU A 171 -28.60 4.47 33.72
N ASN A 172 -29.67 3.79 34.14
CA ASN A 172 -29.74 3.25 35.51
C ASN A 172 -29.09 1.87 35.66
N ASN A 173 -28.61 1.27 34.57
CA ASN A 173 -27.98 -0.05 34.60
C ASN A 173 -27.02 -0.27 33.42
N ALA A 174 -25.75 -0.54 33.74
CA ALA A 174 -24.66 -0.86 32.82
C ALA A 174 -24.91 -2.07 31.91
N ASN A 175 -25.85 -2.96 32.28
CA ASN A 175 -26.13 -4.19 31.53
C ASN A 175 -27.37 -4.05 30.62
N ASN A 176 -27.87 -2.84 30.42
CA ASN A 176 -28.93 -2.59 29.44
C ASN A 176 -28.39 -2.82 28.04
N GLN A 177 -29.25 -3.24 27.11
CA GLN A 177 -28.89 -3.49 25.72
C GLN A 177 -29.79 -2.76 24.74
N LEU A 178 -29.22 -2.44 23.58
CA LEU A 178 -29.81 -1.71 22.45
C LEU A 178 -29.76 -2.60 21.22
N ALA A 179 -30.86 -2.64 20.47
CA ALA A 179 -30.93 -3.20 19.12
C ALA A 179 -31.84 -2.32 18.26
N VAL A 180 -31.73 -2.44 16.94
CA VAL A 180 -32.51 -1.69 15.95
C VAL A 180 -33.05 -2.68 14.92
N GLY A 181 -34.32 -2.58 14.56
CA GLY A 181 -34.94 -3.45 13.56
C GLY A 181 -36.44 -3.18 13.36
N ASN A 182 -36.97 -3.66 12.24
CA ASN A 182 -38.35 -3.47 11.78
C ASN A 182 -39.31 -4.45 12.47
N VAL A 183 -39.51 -4.25 13.77
CA VAL A 183 -40.33 -5.14 14.62
C VAL A 183 -41.84 -4.96 14.41
N ASP A 184 -42.27 -3.85 13.82
CA ASP A 184 -43.68 -3.56 13.54
C ASP A 184 -44.14 -3.91 12.10
N GLY A 185 -43.18 -4.14 11.20
CA GLY A 185 -43.40 -4.50 9.80
C GLY A 185 -43.85 -3.36 8.90
N GLN A 186 -43.65 -2.10 9.29
CA GLN A 186 -43.94 -0.92 8.45
C GLN A 186 -42.73 -0.48 7.60
N GLY A 187 -41.58 -1.12 7.78
CA GLY A 187 -40.40 -1.01 6.90
C GLY A 187 -39.40 0.08 7.28
N GLY A 188 -39.62 0.80 8.39
CA GLY A 188 -38.56 1.57 9.05
C GLY A 188 -38.24 0.91 10.38
N ASP A 189 -37.01 1.02 10.83
CA ASP A 189 -36.54 0.34 12.02
C ASP A 189 -36.92 1.07 13.32
N GLU A 190 -37.30 0.29 14.33
CA GLU A 190 -37.54 0.79 15.68
C GLU A 190 -36.34 0.57 16.60
N ILE A 191 -36.24 1.42 17.62
CA ILE A 191 -35.24 1.28 18.67
C ILE A 191 -35.77 0.35 19.76
N VAL A 192 -35.08 -0.76 19.99
CA VAL A 192 -35.40 -1.77 21.00
C VAL A 192 -34.42 -1.66 22.17
N ILE A 193 -34.95 -1.50 23.39
CA ILE A 193 -34.15 -1.34 24.61
C ILE A 193 -34.52 -2.42 25.62
N ALA A 194 -33.55 -3.26 25.99
CA ALA A 194 -33.69 -4.22 27.07
C ALA A 194 -33.17 -3.63 28.40
N ASP A 195 -34.08 -3.57 29.39
CA ASP A 195 -33.84 -3.07 30.73
C ASP A 195 -33.53 -4.22 31.69
N ALA A 196 -32.27 -4.30 32.14
CA ALA A 196 -31.78 -5.33 33.06
C ALA A 196 -32.15 -5.06 34.54
N SER A 197 -32.91 -4.00 34.85
CA SER A 197 -33.39 -3.71 36.21
C SER A 197 -34.58 -4.59 36.64
N GLU A 198 -34.96 -4.54 37.93
CA GLU A 198 -36.02 -5.37 38.53
C GLU A 198 -37.36 -5.18 37.78
N GLY A 199 -37.80 -6.20 37.03
CA GLY A 199 -38.96 -6.17 36.14
C GLY A 199 -38.71 -6.57 34.67
N GLY A 200 -37.44 -6.64 34.22
CA GLY A 200 -37.02 -7.25 32.94
C GLY A 200 -37.84 -6.79 31.74
N ARG A 201 -37.72 -5.52 31.35
CA ARG A 201 -38.58 -4.94 30.31
C ARG A 201 -37.81 -4.72 29.02
N ILE A 202 -38.31 -5.29 27.92
CA ILE A 202 -37.85 -4.98 26.56
C ILE A 202 -38.86 -4.01 25.94
N GLY A 203 -38.48 -2.74 25.84
CA GLY A 203 -39.31 -1.68 25.28
C GLY A 203 -38.96 -1.37 23.83
N VAL A 204 -39.96 -1.09 23.01
CA VAL A 204 -39.80 -0.63 21.63
C VAL A 204 -40.19 0.85 21.55
N PHE A 205 -39.39 1.64 20.84
CA PHE A 205 -39.55 3.07 20.69
C PHE A 205 -39.47 3.47 19.23
N ASP A 206 -40.38 4.33 18.82
CA ASP A 206 -40.39 4.94 17.50
C ASP A 206 -39.46 6.16 17.52
N ALA A 207 -38.42 6.13 16.69
CA ALA A 207 -37.38 7.16 16.66
C ALA A 207 -37.84 8.48 16.05
N THR A 208 -38.87 8.45 15.20
CA THR A 208 -39.44 9.63 14.54
C THR A 208 -40.42 10.37 15.45
N THR A 209 -41.23 9.64 16.21
CA THR A 209 -42.18 10.23 17.16
C THR A 209 -41.54 10.49 18.53
N HIS A 210 -40.37 9.90 18.79
CA HIS A 210 -39.63 9.92 20.05
C HIS A 210 -40.40 9.29 21.23
N LEU A 211 -41.42 8.46 20.96
CA LEU A 211 -42.32 7.91 21.98
C LEU A 211 -42.21 6.39 22.09
N PRO A 212 -42.43 5.82 23.29
CA PRO A 212 -42.60 4.38 23.42
C PRO A 212 -43.79 3.89 22.59
N SER A 213 -43.67 2.70 22.02
CA SER A 213 -44.72 1.98 21.32
C SER A 213 -45.33 0.93 22.24
N PRO A 214 -46.32 1.26 23.10
CA PRO A 214 -46.83 0.33 24.13
C PRO A 214 -47.60 -0.87 23.58
N SER A 215 -47.90 -0.90 22.27
CA SER A 215 -48.43 -2.07 21.57
C SER A 215 -47.33 -3.00 21.02
N LEU A 216 -46.06 -2.67 21.24
CA LEU A 216 -44.89 -3.42 20.82
C LEU A 216 -43.98 -3.71 22.03
N GLY A 217 -43.13 -4.73 21.93
CA GLY A 217 -42.11 -5.10 22.92
C GLY A 217 -42.49 -6.29 23.80
N VAL A 218 -41.68 -6.60 24.81
CA VAL A 218 -41.88 -7.80 25.64
C VAL A 218 -41.66 -7.44 27.10
N THR A 219 -42.53 -7.91 27.98
CA THR A 219 -42.22 -7.93 29.41
C THR A 219 -41.78 -9.34 29.74
N ASP A 220 -40.46 -9.56 29.79
CA ASP A 220 -39.88 -10.84 30.13
C ASP A 220 -38.82 -10.71 31.23
N THR A 221 -39.17 -11.22 32.40
CA THR A 221 -38.32 -11.17 33.60
C THR A 221 -37.02 -11.97 33.45
N ARG A 222 -36.81 -12.72 32.35
CA ARG A 222 -35.57 -13.48 32.10
C ARG A 222 -34.37 -12.59 31.78
N PHE A 223 -34.60 -11.38 31.26
CA PHE A 223 -33.50 -10.42 31.10
C PHE A 223 -33.01 -9.84 32.45
N GLU A 224 -33.71 -10.14 33.56
CA GLU A 224 -33.28 -9.74 34.90
C GLU A 224 -32.12 -10.59 35.42
N ASN A 225 -31.21 -9.98 36.17
CA ASN A 225 -30.27 -10.63 37.10
C ASN A 225 -29.03 -11.33 36.52
N SER A 226 -28.67 -11.14 35.25
CA SER A 226 -27.39 -11.60 34.69
C SER A 226 -26.78 -10.52 33.78
N ARG A 227 -25.46 -10.32 33.88
CA ARG A 227 -24.71 -9.41 33.00
C ARG A 227 -24.36 -10.05 31.66
N GLU A 228 -24.66 -11.33 31.54
CA GLU A 228 -24.28 -12.21 30.45
C GLU A 228 -25.45 -12.47 29.48
N ASN A 229 -26.63 -11.90 29.74
CA ASN A 229 -27.74 -11.93 28.81
C ASN A 229 -27.47 -11.05 27.59
N GLN A 230 -27.93 -11.49 26.42
CA GLN A 230 -27.79 -10.77 25.14
C GLN A 230 -29.13 -10.58 24.43
N LEU A 231 -29.26 -9.47 23.70
CA LEU A 231 -30.41 -9.02 22.93
C LEU A 231 -30.01 -8.94 21.46
N ALA A 232 -30.86 -9.46 20.58
CA ALA A 232 -30.77 -9.25 19.14
C ALA A 232 -32.19 -9.13 18.56
N VAL A 233 -32.28 -8.61 17.35
CA VAL A 233 -33.51 -8.59 16.54
C VAL A 233 -33.20 -9.09 15.14
N GLY A 234 -34.16 -9.75 14.49
CA GLY A 234 -34.04 -10.24 13.11
C GLY A 234 -35.22 -11.09 12.67
N ASP A 235 -35.39 -11.29 11.37
CA ASP A 235 -36.52 -11.97 10.74
C ASP A 235 -36.30 -13.49 10.69
N LEU A 236 -36.52 -14.18 11.81
CA LEU A 236 -36.19 -15.61 11.94
C LEU A 236 -37.16 -16.54 11.20
N ASP A 237 -38.37 -16.06 10.86
CA ASP A 237 -39.37 -16.85 10.14
C ASP A 237 -39.63 -16.42 8.68
N GLY A 238 -38.94 -15.37 8.23
CA GLY A 238 -38.92 -14.90 6.85
C GLY A 238 -40.22 -14.18 6.44
N ASP A 239 -40.95 -13.59 7.39
CA ASP A 239 -42.20 -12.88 7.14
C ASP A 239 -42.03 -11.37 6.85
N GLY A 240 -40.79 -10.88 6.95
CA GLY A 240 -40.39 -9.50 6.76
C GLY A 240 -40.54 -8.63 8.02
N LYS A 241 -40.66 -9.25 9.19
CA LYS A 241 -40.69 -8.57 10.49
C LYS A 241 -39.66 -9.16 11.43
N ASP A 242 -39.08 -8.30 12.24
CA ASP A 242 -38.06 -8.75 13.16
C ASP A 242 -38.66 -9.27 14.47
N GLU A 243 -38.25 -10.47 14.86
CA GLU A 243 -38.48 -11.00 16.20
C GLU A 243 -37.47 -10.45 17.20
N ILE A 244 -37.85 -10.46 18.48
CA ILE A 244 -36.94 -10.11 19.58
C ILE A 244 -36.35 -11.40 20.15
N LEU A 245 -35.02 -11.50 20.17
CA LEU A 245 -34.28 -12.62 20.72
C LEU A 245 -33.64 -12.25 22.06
N VAL A 246 -33.72 -13.18 23.02
CA VAL A 246 -33.06 -13.05 24.33
C VAL A 246 -32.26 -14.31 24.62
N ALA A 247 -30.94 -14.18 24.69
CA ALA A 247 -30.08 -15.22 25.25
C ALA A 247 -30.13 -15.13 26.78
N ASP A 248 -30.64 -16.19 27.43
CA ASP A 248 -30.80 -16.29 28.87
C ASP A 248 -29.66 -17.13 29.47
N ALA A 249 -28.65 -16.46 30.01
CA ALA A 249 -27.50 -17.11 30.65
C ALA A 249 -27.92 -17.96 31.87
N SER A 250 -29.03 -17.62 32.54
CA SER A 250 -29.52 -18.38 33.70
C SER A 250 -30.13 -19.74 33.32
N GLU A 251 -30.54 -19.90 32.06
CA GLU A 251 -31.02 -21.16 31.47
C GLU A 251 -29.96 -21.83 30.58
N GLY A 252 -28.67 -21.58 30.85
CA GLY A 252 -27.56 -22.16 30.10
C GLY A 252 -27.40 -21.56 28.70
N GLY A 253 -27.80 -20.30 28.55
CA GLY A 253 -27.76 -19.53 27.29
C GLY A 253 -28.83 -19.91 26.29
N ARG A 254 -29.96 -20.45 26.76
CA ARG A 254 -31.11 -20.68 25.89
C ARG A 254 -31.53 -19.37 25.24
N ILE A 255 -31.72 -19.40 23.93
CA ILE A 255 -32.24 -18.29 23.14
C ILE A 255 -33.76 -18.42 23.07
N HIS A 256 -34.45 -17.45 23.66
CA HIS A 256 -35.90 -17.31 23.60
C HIS A 256 -36.26 -16.26 22.56
N VAL A 257 -37.21 -16.59 21.68
CA VAL A 257 -37.66 -15.73 20.59
C VAL A 257 -39.07 -15.23 20.91
N TYR A 258 -39.33 -13.94 20.69
CA TYR A 258 -40.63 -13.32 20.96
C TYR A 258 -41.09 -12.53 19.74
N ASP A 259 -42.38 -12.64 19.46
CA ASP A 259 -43.06 -11.76 18.52
C ASP A 259 -43.37 -10.43 19.25
N ALA A 260 -42.81 -9.34 18.74
CA ALA A 260 -42.90 -8.02 19.33
C ALA A 260 -44.33 -7.46 19.35
N VAL A 261 -45.19 -7.91 18.44
CA VAL A 261 -46.59 -7.45 18.28
C VAL A 261 -47.54 -8.24 19.18
N THR A 262 -47.35 -9.55 19.29
CA THR A 262 -48.20 -10.40 20.14
C THR A 262 -47.74 -10.45 21.59
N HIS A 263 -46.50 -10.02 21.87
CA HIS A 263 -45.84 -10.07 23.17
C HIS A 263 -45.67 -11.49 23.73
N LEU A 264 -45.76 -12.51 22.88
CA LEU A 264 -45.72 -13.91 23.28
C LEU A 264 -44.43 -14.57 22.77
N PRO A 265 -43.85 -15.50 23.55
CA PRO A 265 -42.75 -16.31 23.07
C PRO A 265 -43.22 -17.14 21.87
N SER A 266 -42.41 -17.17 20.82
CA SER A 266 -42.63 -18.03 19.67
C SER A 266 -42.46 -19.50 20.11
N PRO A 267 -43.50 -20.34 20.01
CA PRO A 267 -43.41 -21.73 20.46
C PRO A 267 -42.66 -22.63 19.49
N THR A 268 -42.33 -22.12 18.29
CA THR A 268 -41.69 -22.86 17.19
C THR A 268 -40.30 -22.35 16.84
N LEU A 269 -39.88 -21.23 17.40
CA LEU A 269 -38.57 -20.62 17.15
C LEU A 269 -37.74 -20.59 18.45
N GLY A 270 -36.42 -20.69 18.31
CA GLY A 270 -35.45 -20.53 19.39
C GLY A 270 -34.31 -21.54 19.34
N VAL A 271 -33.41 -21.48 20.31
CA VAL A 271 -32.29 -22.43 20.39
C VAL A 271 -32.09 -22.83 21.85
N THR A 272 -31.98 -24.13 22.10
CA THR A 272 -32.00 -24.65 23.47
C THR A 272 -30.65 -24.58 24.21
N ASP A 273 -29.59 -24.21 23.49
CA ASP A 273 -28.15 -24.18 23.76
C ASP A 273 -27.50 -25.28 24.66
N THR A 274 -26.23 -25.58 24.41
CA THR A 274 -25.40 -26.56 25.14
C THR A 274 -24.06 -26.00 25.67
N ARG A 275 -23.74 -24.69 25.53
CA ARG A 275 -22.40 -24.16 25.87
C ARG A 275 -22.25 -22.69 26.31
N PHE A 276 -23.29 -21.85 26.33
CA PHE A 276 -23.18 -20.50 26.91
C PHE A 276 -22.90 -20.49 28.43
N GLU A 277 -22.85 -21.67 29.06
CA GLU A 277 -22.60 -21.81 30.49
C GLU A 277 -21.24 -21.24 30.89
N ASP A 278 -21.27 -20.33 31.87
CA ASP A 278 -20.12 -19.81 32.63
C ASP A 278 -19.11 -18.91 31.89
N ASP A 279 -19.40 -18.43 30.67
CA ASP A 279 -18.50 -17.48 29.98
C ASP A 279 -19.17 -16.17 29.52
N ARG A 280 -18.64 -15.05 30.02
CA ARG A 280 -19.05 -13.67 29.70
C ARG A 280 -18.52 -13.18 28.33
N HIS A 281 -17.82 -14.04 27.59
CA HIS A 281 -17.14 -13.71 26.34
C HIS A 281 -17.87 -14.20 25.08
N ASN A 282 -18.98 -14.95 25.23
CA ASN A 282 -19.77 -15.41 24.08
C ASN A 282 -20.58 -14.26 23.47
N GLN A 283 -20.82 -14.31 22.16
CA GLN A 283 -21.54 -13.27 21.41
C GLN A 283 -22.70 -13.88 20.61
N LEU A 284 -23.78 -13.10 20.47
CA LEU A 284 -24.99 -13.42 19.72
C LEU A 284 -25.15 -12.40 18.59
N ALA A 285 -25.33 -12.90 17.37
CA ALA A 285 -25.73 -12.11 16.22
C ALA A 285 -26.80 -12.85 15.40
N VAL A 286 -27.50 -12.13 14.53
CA VAL A 286 -28.58 -12.63 13.69
C VAL A 286 -28.41 -12.06 12.28
N GLY A 287 -28.66 -12.86 11.25
CA GLY A 287 -28.63 -12.42 9.85
C GLY A 287 -28.78 -13.58 8.86
N ASN A 288 -29.03 -13.26 7.60
CA ASN A 288 -29.32 -14.17 6.50
C ASN A 288 -28.03 -14.72 5.89
N VAL A 289 -27.32 -15.55 6.65
CA VAL A 289 -26.00 -16.10 6.25
C VAL A 289 -26.09 -17.20 5.20
N ASP A 290 -27.27 -17.80 5.00
CA ASP A 290 -27.51 -18.85 4.00
C ASP A 290 -28.17 -18.36 2.70
N GLY A 291 -28.64 -17.11 2.67
CA GLY A 291 -29.25 -16.46 1.51
C GLY A 291 -30.69 -16.89 1.20
N GLN A 292 -31.38 -17.59 2.11
CA GLN A 292 -32.76 -18.02 1.91
C GLN A 292 -33.81 -17.00 2.39
N GLY A 293 -33.36 -15.86 2.93
CA GLY A 293 -34.19 -14.67 3.21
C GLY A 293 -34.93 -14.70 4.54
N GLY A 294 -34.66 -15.68 5.41
CA GLY A 294 -34.89 -15.57 6.84
C GLY A 294 -33.54 -15.58 7.55
N ASP A 295 -33.48 -15.04 8.76
CA ASP A 295 -32.24 -14.90 9.49
C ASP A 295 -31.89 -16.15 10.29
N GLU A 296 -30.61 -16.50 10.31
CA GLU A 296 -30.06 -17.52 11.17
C GLU A 296 -29.50 -16.92 12.47
N ILE A 297 -29.44 -17.77 13.51
CA ILE A 297 -28.82 -17.37 14.78
C ILE A 297 -27.34 -17.76 14.76
N VAL A 298 -26.47 -16.78 14.91
CA VAL A 298 -25.02 -16.95 15.01
C VAL A 298 -24.59 -16.85 16.46
N ILE A 299 -23.91 -17.90 16.95
CA ILE A 299 -23.37 -17.96 18.31
C ILE A 299 -21.86 -18.15 18.22
N ALA A 300 -21.11 -17.20 18.77
CA ALA A 300 -19.67 -17.30 18.90
C ALA A 300 -19.29 -17.71 20.33
N ASP A 301 -18.55 -18.81 20.42
CA ASP A 301 -18.14 -19.51 21.64
C ASP A 301 -16.63 -19.32 21.84
N ALA A 302 -16.25 -18.61 22.90
CA ALA A 302 -14.86 -18.26 23.21
C ALA A 302 -14.06 -19.39 23.90
N SER A 303 -14.65 -20.59 24.07
CA SER A 303 -13.98 -21.75 24.65
C SER A 303 -12.81 -22.29 23.80
N GLU A 304 -11.93 -23.10 24.40
CA GLU A 304 -10.74 -23.70 23.75
C GLU A 304 -11.11 -24.36 22.40
N GLY A 305 -10.56 -23.84 21.31
CA GLY A 305 -10.90 -24.15 19.92
C GLY A 305 -11.58 -23.03 19.12
N GLY A 306 -12.22 -22.04 19.78
CA GLY A 306 -12.82 -20.83 19.19
C GLY A 306 -13.84 -21.15 18.10
N ARG A 307 -15.14 -21.15 18.43
CA ARG A 307 -16.15 -21.71 17.50
C ARG A 307 -17.30 -20.75 17.23
N ILE A 308 -17.60 -20.56 15.95
CA ILE A 308 -18.73 -19.76 15.50
C ILE A 308 -19.76 -20.71 14.87
N GLY A 309 -20.81 -21.00 15.63
CA GLY A 309 -21.89 -21.88 15.22
C GLY A 309 -23.05 -21.10 14.62
N VAL A 310 -23.57 -21.58 13.49
CA VAL A 310 -24.82 -21.12 12.90
C VAL A 310 -25.94 -22.09 13.27
N PHE A 311 -27.06 -21.57 13.76
CA PHE A 311 -28.19 -22.33 14.26
C PHE A 311 -29.47 -21.95 13.52
N ASP A 312 -30.21 -22.97 13.12
CA ASP A 312 -31.53 -22.79 12.52
C ASP A 312 -32.56 -22.65 13.65
N ALA A 313 -33.22 -21.51 13.71
CA ALA A 313 -34.18 -21.15 14.75
C ALA A 313 -35.42 -22.06 14.76
N THR A 314 -35.79 -22.64 13.63
CA THR A 314 -36.96 -23.51 13.47
C THR A 314 -36.66 -24.96 13.84
N THR A 315 -35.48 -25.46 13.50
CA THR A 315 -35.06 -26.83 13.86
C THR A 315 -34.44 -26.91 15.25
N HIS A 316 -34.06 -25.77 15.83
CA HIS A 316 -33.39 -25.63 17.13
C HIS A 316 -32.03 -26.34 17.20
N LEU A 317 -31.43 -26.65 16.05
CA LEU A 317 -30.20 -27.43 15.93
C LEU A 317 -29.11 -26.62 15.22
N PRO A 318 -27.82 -26.85 15.56
CA PRO A 318 -26.72 -26.29 14.80
C PRO A 318 -26.76 -26.83 13.37
N SER A 319 -26.54 -25.93 12.40
CA SER A 319 -26.43 -26.30 11.01
C SER A 319 -25.23 -27.26 10.81
N PRO A 320 -25.42 -28.40 10.14
CA PRO A 320 -24.31 -29.32 9.85
C PRO A 320 -23.42 -28.81 8.72
N THR A 321 -23.88 -27.85 7.92
CA THR A 321 -23.22 -27.34 6.72
C THR A 321 -22.78 -25.88 6.84
N LEU A 322 -23.32 -25.11 7.78
CA LEU A 322 -22.94 -23.72 8.03
C LEU A 322 -22.06 -23.58 9.28
N GLY A 323 -21.36 -22.45 9.40
CA GLY A 323 -20.51 -22.09 10.54
C GLY A 323 -19.02 -22.23 10.28
N VAL A 324 -18.21 -21.70 11.20
CA VAL A 324 -16.77 -21.51 11.00
C VAL A 324 -16.02 -21.84 12.29
N ASP A 325 -14.86 -22.46 12.16
CA ASP A 325 -13.93 -22.64 13.29
C ASP A 325 -12.89 -21.51 13.21
N ASP A 326 -12.78 -20.71 14.26
CA ASP A 326 -11.85 -19.58 14.35
C ASP A 326 -11.18 -19.56 15.73
N SER A 327 -9.99 -20.17 15.78
CA SER A 327 -9.17 -20.23 16.99
C SER A 327 -8.71 -18.86 17.52
N THR A 328 -8.87 -17.79 16.73
CA THR A 328 -8.51 -16.44 17.17
C THR A 328 -9.58 -15.87 18.11
N PHE A 329 -10.82 -16.39 18.06
CA PHE A 329 -11.90 -16.00 18.98
C PHE A 329 -11.74 -16.57 20.41
N GLU A 330 -10.68 -17.36 20.68
CA GLU A 330 -10.44 -18.02 21.96
C GLU A 330 -9.90 -17.10 23.07
N ASN A 331 -10.41 -17.29 24.30
CA ASN A 331 -9.82 -16.76 25.55
C ASN A 331 -9.64 -15.23 25.64
N ASP A 332 -10.37 -14.43 24.87
CA ASP A 332 -10.36 -12.97 24.96
C ASP A 332 -11.76 -12.42 25.29
N SER A 333 -11.81 -11.51 26.27
CA SER A 333 -13.06 -10.98 26.82
C SER A 333 -13.66 -9.81 26.08
N HIS A 334 -13.03 -9.41 24.99
CA HIS A 334 -13.37 -8.22 24.23
C HIS A 334 -13.61 -8.54 22.75
N ASN A 335 -13.64 -9.82 22.39
CA ASN A 335 -14.02 -10.24 21.05
C ASN A 335 -15.49 -9.92 20.77
N GLN A 336 -15.78 -9.54 19.53
CA GLN A 336 -17.13 -9.18 19.09
C GLN A 336 -17.46 -9.85 17.77
N VAL A 337 -18.76 -10.04 17.53
CA VAL A 337 -19.29 -10.58 16.29
C VAL A 337 -20.40 -9.68 15.77
N ALA A 338 -20.39 -9.45 14.47
CA ALA A 338 -21.46 -8.81 13.72
C ALA A 338 -21.73 -9.63 12.44
N VAL A 339 -22.88 -9.40 11.82
CA VAL A 339 -23.32 -10.11 10.61
C VAL A 339 -23.84 -9.09 9.62
N GLY A 340 -23.51 -9.25 8.33
CA GLY A 340 -24.04 -8.43 7.23
C GLY A 340 -23.37 -8.71 5.89
N ASP A 341 -24.04 -8.37 4.79
CA ASP A 341 -23.58 -8.58 3.40
C ASP A 341 -22.48 -7.58 2.99
N VAL A 342 -21.25 -7.85 3.43
CA VAL A 342 -20.09 -6.99 3.12
C VAL A 342 -19.50 -7.28 1.74
N ASN A 343 -19.78 -8.45 1.16
CA ASN A 343 -19.26 -8.85 -0.14
C ASN A 343 -20.19 -8.48 -1.33
N GLY A 344 -21.46 -8.14 -1.05
CA GLY A 344 -22.49 -7.73 -2.00
C GLY A 344 -23.12 -8.89 -2.79
N ASP A 345 -23.10 -10.11 -2.25
CA ASP A 345 -23.63 -11.31 -2.92
C ASP A 345 -25.05 -11.69 -2.48
N GLY A 346 -25.64 -10.91 -1.57
CA GLY A 346 -26.97 -11.10 -1.01
C GLY A 346 -27.04 -12.11 0.13
N ARG A 347 -25.89 -12.57 0.65
CA ARG A 347 -25.78 -13.34 1.89
C ARG A 347 -24.98 -12.55 2.90
N ASP A 348 -25.31 -12.73 4.17
CA ASP A 348 -24.54 -12.08 5.22
C ASP A 348 -23.27 -12.87 5.56
N GLU A 349 -22.15 -12.15 5.66
CA GLU A 349 -20.91 -12.68 6.22
C GLU A 349 -20.91 -12.57 7.75
N ILE A 350 -20.11 -13.41 8.39
CA ILE A 350 -19.85 -13.31 9.83
C ILE A 350 -18.55 -12.53 10.03
N LEU A 351 -18.63 -11.37 10.67
CA LEU A 351 -17.49 -10.54 11.02
C LEU A 351 -17.05 -10.82 12.45
N VAL A 352 -15.75 -11.03 12.63
CA VAL A 352 -15.15 -11.42 13.90
C VAL A 352 -14.05 -10.43 14.28
N ALA A 353 -14.29 -9.61 15.30
CA ALA A 353 -13.29 -8.70 15.84
C ALA A 353 -12.49 -9.38 16.95
N ASN A 354 -11.17 -9.43 16.80
CA ASN A 354 -10.24 -9.93 17.81
C ASN A 354 -9.43 -8.81 18.44
N ASP A 355 -9.60 -8.66 19.76
CA ASP A 355 -9.05 -7.55 20.54
C ASP A 355 -7.54 -7.63 20.80
N SER A 356 -6.97 -8.85 20.80
CA SER A 356 -5.53 -9.06 21.03
C SER A 356 -4.65 -8.72 19.81
N GLY A 357 -5.25 -8.62 18.62
CA GLY A 357 -4.56 -8.48 17.34
C GLY A 357 -4.90 -7.22 16.53
N GLY A 358 -5.91 -6.45 16.93
CA GLY A 358 -6.38 -5.28 16.18
C GLY A 358 -6.87 -5.64 14.77
N ARG A 359 -7.65 -6.72 14.65
CA ARG A 359 -8.10 -7.26 13.36
C ARG A 359 -9.55 -7.75 13.42
N ILE A 360 -10.29 -7.46 12.35
CA ILE A 360 -11.66 -7.90 12.07
C ILE A 360 -11.61 -8.77 10.82
N ASP A 361 -11.99 -10.03 10.96
CA ASP A 361 -12.04 -11.02 9.89
C ASP A 361 -13.47 -11.21 9.38
N ALA A 362 -13.66 -11.28 8.05
CA ALA A 362 -14.95 -11.63 7.44
C ALA A 362 -14.93 -13.11 7.01
N LEU A 363 -15.94 -13.88 7.44
CA LEU A 363 -16.03 -15.32 7.22
C LEU A 363 -17.34 -15.66 6.50
N ASP A 364 -17.28 -16.45 5.44
CA ASP A 364 -18.48 -16.96 4.76
C ASP A 364 -18.90 -18.28 5.41
N ALA A 365 -20.13 -18.30 5.94
CA ALA A 365 -20.69 -19.41 6.69
C ALA A 365 -20.89 -20.68 5.83
N VAL A 366 -21.06 -20.55 4.52
CA VAL A 366 -21.28 -21.63 3.55
C VAL A 366 -19.96 -22.28 3.13
N THR A 367 -18.96 -21.46 2.81
CA THR A 367 -17.62 -21.92 2.43
C THR A 367 -16.78 -22.32 3.64
N ARG A 368 -17.16 -21.87 4.84
CA ARG A 368 -16.50 -22.12 6.13
C ARG A 368 -15.06 -21.65 6.18
N GLY A 369 -14.79 -20.55 5.50
CA GLY A 369 -13.46 -19.96 5.42
C GLY A 369 -13.55 -18.44 5.34
N PRO A 370 -12.39 -17.77 5.41
CA PRO A 370 -12.33 -16.33 5.25
C PRO A 370 -12.79 -15.91 3.86
N VAL A 371 -13.53 -14.81 3.79
CA VAL A 371 -13.89 -14.19 2.51
C VAL A 371 -12.65 -13.52 1.95
N LYS A 372 -12.20 -14.00 0.80
CA LYS A 372 -10.96 -13.51 0.18
C LYS A 372 -11.13 -12.05 -0.22
N GLY A 373 -10.32 -11.19 0.39
CA GLY A 373 -10.31 -9.76 0.08
C GLY A 373 -11.15 -8.91 1.02
N LEU A 374 -11.78 -9.51 2.05
CA LEU A 374 -12.55 -8.78 3.06
C LEU A 374 -11.95 -9.04 4.44
N GLY A 375 -11.41 -7.96 5.02
CA GLY A 375 -10.83 -7.94 6.37
C GLY A 375 -10.34 -6.53 6.70
N VAL A 376 -10.58 -6.09 7.93
CA VAL A 376 -10.13 -4.78 8.41
C VAL A 376 -9.15 -5.02 9.54
N SER A 377 -7.87 -4.72 9.36
CA SER A 377 -7.03 -4.46 10.54
C SER A 377 -7.32 -3.03 11.05
N ASP A 378 -7.19 -2.78 12.33
CA ASP A 378 -7.13 -1.42 12.89
C ASP A 378 -6.30 -1.51 14.16
N THR A 379 -5.13 -0.88 14.14
CA THR A 379 -4.22 -0.89 15.30
C THR A 379 -4.75 -0.08 16.49
N ARG A 380 -5.89 0.61 16.33
CA ARG A 380 -6.59 1.33 17.41
C ARG A 380 -7.69 0.51 18.09
N PHE A 381 -8.07 -0.65 17.53
CA PHE A 381 -8.78 -1.67 18.31
C PHE A 381 -7.73 -2.27 19.28
N ASN A 382 -7.53 -1.59 20.41
CA ASN A 382 -6.27 -1.53 21.15
C ASN A 382 -6.33 -2.18 22.54
N ASN A 383 -7.13 -3.23 22.72
CA ASN A 383 -7.33 -3.88 24.01
C ASN A 383 -8.03 -2.97 25.04
N ASP A 384 -8.95 -2.11 24.56
CA ASP A 384 -9.91 -1.41 25.39
C ASP A 384 -11.22 -2.21 25.41
N ALA A 385 -11.71 -2.51 26.61
CA ALA A 385 -12.85 -3.41 26.86
C ALA A 385 -14.21 -2.87 26.36
N HIS A 386 -14.20 -1.77 25.61
CA HIS A 386 -15.35 -0.93 25.32
C HIS A 386 -15.49 -0.57 23.84
N ASN A 387 -14.57 -1.02 22.97
CA ASN A 387 -14.73 -0.85 21.52
C ASN A 387 -15.96 -1.64 21.04
N GLN A 388 -16.66 -1.15 20.02
CA GLN A 388 -17.86 -1.79 19.46
C GLN A 388 -17.82 -1.85 17.92
N ILE A 389 -18.31 -2.95 17.35
CA ILE A 389 -18.54 -3.11 15.91
C ILE A 389 -20.04 -3.20 15.58
N ALA A 390 -20.41 -2.68 14.42
CA ALA A 390 -21.75 -2.84 13.83
C ALA A 390 -21.61 -2.87 12.30
N VAL A 391 -22.61 -3.41 11.60
CA VAL A 391 -22.59 -3.55 10.13
C VAL A 391 -23.93 -3.08 9.57
N GLY A 392 -23.91 -2.34 8.47
CA GLY A 392 -25.12 -1.92 7.76
C GLY A 392 -24.80 -1.06 6.55
N ASP A 393 -25.74 -0.96 5.61
CA ASP A 393 -25.65 -0.12 4.40
C ASP A 393 -25.84 1.37 4.78
N LEU A 394 -24.72 2.10 4.85
CA LEU A 394 -24.65 3.50 5.25
C LEU A 394 -24.46 4.44 4.05
N ASP A 395 -24.08 3.92 2.88
CA ASP A 395 -23.70 4.71 1.70
C ASP A 395 -24.87 4.93 0.72
N ASP A 396 -24.65 5.68 -0.37
CA ASP A 396 -25.69 5.99 -1.37
C ASP A 396 -25.53 5.22 -2.69
N THR A 397 -24.70 4.18 -2.68
CA THR A 397 -24.44 3.36 -3.83
C THR A 397 -25.57 2.32 -4.04
N VAL A 398 -25.71 1.83 -5.27
CA VAL A 398 -26.79 0.90 -5.64
C VAL A 398 -26.30 -0.55 -5.56
N ASP A 399 -25.15 -0.79 -4.91
CA ASP A 399 -24.53 -2.10 -4.92
C ASP A 399 -25.02 -2.99 -3.76
N GLY A 400 -25.64 -2.40 -2.73
CA GLY A 400 -26.29 -3.10 -1.62
C GLY A 400 -25.29 -3.77 -0.66
N ARG A 401 -24.03 -3.36 -0.68
CA ARG A 401 -23.02 -3.81 0.28
C ARG A 401 -23.23 -3.10 1.62
N ALA A 402 -22.95 -3.81 2.70
CA ALA A 402 -22.94 -3.23 4.03
C ALA A 402 -21.54 -2.73 4.40
N GLU A 403 -21.47 -1.56 5.03
CA GLU A 403 -20.24 -1.02 5.60
C GLU A 403 -20.02 -1.50 7.03
N LEU A 404 -18.76 -1.58 7.42
CA LEU A 404 -18.36 -1.91 8.79
C LEU A 404 -18.14 -0.64 9.60
N LEU A 405 -18.83 -0.51 10.73
CA LEU A 405 -18.60 0.54 11.72
C LEU A 405 -17.70 0.03 12.84
N HIS A 406 -16.76 0.89 13.25
CA HIS A 406 -15.92 0.70 14.41
C HIS A 406 -16.01 1.93 15.33
N ALA A 407 -16.39 1.70 16.58
CA ALA A 407 -16.38 2.72 17.62
C ALA A 407 -15.21 2.52 18.59
N ASP A 408 -14.31 3.50 18.64
CA ASP A 408 -13.19 3.58 19.59
C ASP A 408 -13.64 4.30 20.86
N ALA A 409 -13.59 3.62 22.01
CA ALA A 409 -14.01 4.16 23.30
C ALA A 409 -12.90 4.90 24.08
N SER A 410 -11.68 4.98 23.55
CA SER A 410 -10.54 5.63 24.22
C SER A 410 -10.64 7.16 24.29
N GLU A 411 -9.83 7.82 25.14
CA GLU A 411 -9.82 9.28 25.30
C GLU A 411 -9.43 9.97 23.97
N GLY A 412 -10.37 10.67 23.32
CA GLY A 412 -10.24 11.21 21.96
C GLY A 412 -10.77 10.31 20.82
N GLY A 413 -11.40 9.18 21.15
CA GLY A 413 -11.96 8.18 20.24
C GLY A 413 -13.14 8.66 19.38
N GLN A 414 -13.31 8.04 18.21
CA GLN A 414 -14.35 8.41 17.23
C GLN A 414 -15.05 7.16 16.70
N ILE A 415 -16.27 7.33 16.19
CA ILE A 415 -16.96 6.29 15.42
C ILE A 415 -16.60 6.46 13.96
N GLN A 416 -16.04 5.41 13.39
CA GLN A 416 -15.47 5.39 12.06
C GLN A 416 -16.18 4.33 11.23
N VAL A 417 -16.42 4.66 9.97
CA VAL A 417 -17.07 3.78 8.99
C VAL A 417 -15.99 3.30 8.03
N PHE A 418 -15.98 2.02 7.71
CA PHE A 418 -15.06 1.41 6.77
C PHE A 418 -15.86 0.84 5.59
N ASP A 419 -15.48 1.27 4.40
CA ASP A 419 -16.03 0.77 3.13
C ASP A 419 -15.63 -0.70 2.92
N ALA A 420 -16.62 -1.58 2.71
CA ALA A 420 -16.40 -3.00 2.43
C ALA A 420 -16.00 -3.28 0.97
N ALA A 421 -16.19 -2.33 0.05
CA ALA A 421 -15.81 -2.44 -1.35
C ALA A 421 -14.32 -2.10 -1.58
N ALA A 422 -13.42 -3.01 -1.21
CA ALA A 422 -12.01 -2.90 -1.63
C ALA A 422 -11.76 -3.64 -2.97
N PRO A 423 -11.00 -3.06 -3.92
CA PRO A 423 -10.55 -3.77 -5.11
C PRO A 423 -9.66 -4.98 -4.71
N LEU A 424 -9.85 -6.13 -5.38
CA LEU A 424 -9.06 -7.34 -5.16
C LEU A 424 -7.56 -7.01 -5.03
N GLY A 425 -6.93 -7.55 -3.99
CA GLY A 425 -5.48 -7.47 -3.82
C GLY A 425 -4.73 -7.99 -5.05
N PRO A 426 -3.52 -7.49 -5.30
CA PRO A 426 -2.76 -7.78 -6.51
C PRO A 426 -2.57 -9.26 -6.85
N VAL A 427 -2.39 -10.12 -5.84
CA VAL A 427 -2.27 -11.57 -6.06
C VAL A 427 -3.61 -12.20 -6.44
N ASN A 428 -4.73 -11.74 -5.87
CA ASN A 428 -6.06 -12.23 -6.24
C ASN A 428 -6.47 -11.80 -7.64
N GLN A 429 -6.04 -10.62 -8.12
CA GLN A 429 -6.22 -10.22 -9.52
C GLN A 429 -5.52 -11.21 -10.47
N ALA A 430 -4.31 -11.66 -10.12
CA ALA A 430 -3.58 -12.66 -10.90
C ALA A 430 -4.26 -14.04 -10.83
N ILE A 431 -4.67 -14.51 -9.64
CA ILE A 431 -5.39 -15.78 -9.48
C ILE A 431 -6.68 -15.77 -10.31
N ALA A 432 -7.46 -14.69 -10.25
CA ALA A 432 -8.68 -14.55 -11.04
C ALA A 432 -8.40 -14.55 -12.56
N MET A 433 -7.29 -13.94 -13.00
CA MET A 433 -6.87 -13.97 -14.40
C MET A 433 -6.54 -15.39 -14.88
N PHE A 434 -5.80 -16.18 -14.10
CA PHE A 434 -5.45 -17.57 -14.42
C PHE A 434 -6.66 -18.51 -14.34
N ASP A 435 -7.54 -18.35 -13.34
CA ASP A 435 -8.76 -19.16 -13.19
C ASP A 435 -9.72 -18.97 -14.37
N ASN A 436 -9.80 -17.75 -14.91
CA ASN A 436 -10.62 -17.40 -16.08
C ASN A 436 -9.88 -17.51 -17.43
N ALA A 437 -8.66 -18.03 -17.45
CA ALA A 437 -7.85 -18.11 -18.66
C ALA A 437 -8.57 -18.95 -19.76
N PRO A 438 -8.41 -18.61 -21.05
CA PRO A 438 -9.01 -19.34 -22.17
C PRO A 438 -8.35 -20.70 -22.45
N VAL A 439 -7.94 -21.42 -21.40
CA VAL A 439 -7.34 -22.74 -21.45
C VAL A 439 -8.45 -23.78 -21.31
N ALA A 440 -8.54 -24.69 -22.29
CA ALA A 440 -9.58 -25.71 -22.29
C ALA A 440 -9.37 -26.74 -21.17
N ALA A 441 -10.48 -27.19 -20.57
CA ALA A 441 -10.51 -28.29 -19.63
C ALA A 441 -9.85 -29.57 -20.20
N VAL A 442 -9.18 -30.34 -19.33
CA VAL A 442 -8.59 -31.62 -19.70
C VAL A 442 -9.68 -32.63 -20.06
N ALA A 443 -9.71 -33.04 -21.32
CA ALA A 443 -10.67 -34.02 -21.80
C ALA A 443 -10.38 -35.41 -21.22
N ASP A 444 -11.42 -36.09 -20.76
CA ASP A 444 -11.35 -37.48 -20.26
C ASP A 444 -10.43 -37.69 -19.03
N CYS A 445 -10.43 -36.72 -18.10
CA CYS A 445 -9.75 -36.79 -16.80
C CYS A 445 -9.92 -38.17 -16.10
N PRO A 446 -8.82 -38.89 -15.79
CA PRO A 446 -8.88 -40.23 -15.22
C PRO A 446 -9.14 -40.26 -13.70
N TYR A 447 -9.23 -39.09 -13.05
CA TYR A 447 -9.43 -38.91 -11.61
C TYR A 447 -10.89 -38.50 -11.30
N PRO A 448 -11.76 -39.43 -10.85
CA PRO A 448 -13.16 -39.11 -10.60
C PRO A 448 -13.32 -38.12 -9.43
N GLY A 449 -14.00 -36.99 -9.68
CA GLY A 449 -14.24 -35.95 -8.68
C GLY A 449 -13.11 -34.93 -8.53
N ALA A 450 -12.03 -35.06 -9.30
CA ALA A 450 -11.03 -34.00 -9.46
C ALA A 450 -11.63 -32.78 -10.18
N ASP A 451 -11.10 -31.59 -9.91
CA ASP A 451 -11.48 -30.39 -10.63
C ASP A 451 -10.96 -30.51 -12.08
N SER A 452 -11.83 -30.18 -13.03
CA SER A 452 -11.54 -30.21 -14.46
C SER A 452 -12.19 -29.02 -15.17
N ARG A 453 -12.45 -27.94 -14.44
CA ARG A 453 -12.91 -26.69 -15.03
C ARG A 453 -11.86 -26.14 -16.01
N PRO A 454 -12.28 -25.38 -17.04
CA PRO A 454 -11.37 -24.58 -17.85
C PRO A 454 -10.54 -23.59 -17.01
N GLY A 455 -9.48 -23.05 -17.59
CA GLY A 455 -8.53 -22.16 -16.92
C GLY A 455 -7.34 -22.91 -16.30
N VAL A 456 -6.56 -22.19 -15.50
CA VAL A 456 -5.33 -22.66 -14.85
C VAL A 456 -5.46 -22.38 -13.36
N ASP A 457 -5.18 -23.38 -12.53
CA ASP A 457 -5.06 -23.20 -11.09
C ASP A 457 -3.76 -22.46 -10.78
N MET A 458 -3.89 -21.36 -10.04
CA MET A 458 -2.75 -20.62 -9.53
C MET A 458 -2.73 -20.74 -8.00
N ILE A 459 -1.81 -21.55 -7.49
CA ILE A 459 -1.64 -21.76 -6.06
C ILE A 459 -0.54 -20.83 -5.58
N VAL A 460 -0.87 -19.91 -4.69
CA VAL A 460 0.09 -18.99 -4.07
C VAL A 460 0.15 -19.27 -2.58
N ASP A 461 1.28 -19.79 -2.12
CA ASP A 461 1.58 -20.00 -0.71
C ASP A 461 2.47 -18.86 -0.20
N VAL A 462 1.99 -18.06 0.73
CA VAL A 462 2.81 -17.02 1.37
C VAL A 462 3.48 -17.61 2.59
N SER A 463 4.71 -18.07 2.39
CA SER A 463 5.44 -18.91 3.34
C SER A 463 6.00 -18.13 4.53
N GLY A 464 6.42 -16.87 4.38
CA GLY A 464 6.72 -15.99 5.52
C GLY A 464 7.48 -14.69 5.24
N ALA A 465 7.64 -13.88 6.30
CA ALA A 465 8.42 -12.66 6.29
C ALA A 465 9.93 -12.95 6.38
N VAL A 466 10.70 -12.41 5.44
CA VAL A 466 12.17 -12.39 5.49
C VAL A 466 12.65 -10.98 5.87
N PRO A 467 13.83 -10.85 6.51
CA PRO A 467 14.31 -9.53 6.93
C PRO A 467 14.35 -8.55 5.76
N GLU A 468 13.78 -7.37 5.97
CA GLU A 468 13.75 -6.30 4.97
C GLU A 468 15.15 -5.98 4.44
N GLN A 469 15.22 -5.80 3.13
CA GLN A 469 16.37 -5.28 2.43
C GLN A 469 15.86 -4.27 1.40
N ALA A 470 16.08 -2.96 1.62
CA ALA A 470 15.56 -1.98 0.66
C ALA A 470 16.13 -2.16 -0.75
N VAL A 471 17.28 -2.82 -0.86
CA VAL A 471 17.84 -3.25 -2.13
C VAL A 471 18.34 -4.69 -2.02
N LEU A 472 17.64 -5.59 -2.68
CA LEU A 472 18.08 -6.96 -2.86
C LEU A 472 19.12 -7.03 -3.99
N ASP A 473 20.37 -7.43 -3.70
CA ASP A 473 21.37 -7.57 -4.75
C ASP A 473 21.21 -8.87 -5.54
N MET A 474 21.05 -8.80 -6.85
CA MET A 474 20.69 -9.94 -7.69
C MET A 474 21.88 -10.55 -8.44
N PRO A 475 21.86 -11.87 -8.71
CA PRO A 475 20.96 -12.87 -8.10
C PRO A 475 21.31 -13.26 -6.66
N SER A 476 22.49 -12.89 -6.13
CA SER A 476 23.03 -13.54 -4.92
C SER A 476 22.24 -13.31 -3.64
N GLY A 477 21.59 -12.15 -3.49
CA GLY A 477 20.70 -11.84 -2.38
C GLY A 477 19.42 -12.66 -2.46
N PHE A 478 18.85 -12.80 -3.66
CA PHE A 478 17.70 -13.69 -3.89
C PHE A 478 18.06 -15.14 -3.60
N ASP A 479 19.17 -15.64 -4.16
CA ASP A 479 19.66 -17.01 -3.93
C ASP A 479 19.93 -17.28 -2.45
N ALA A 480 20.44 -16.29 -1.72
CA ALA A 480 20.72 -16.41 -0.29
C ALA A 480 19.44 -16.48 0.55
N ILE A 481 18.39 -15.73 0.17
CA ILE A 481 17.07 -15.82 0.81
C ILE A 481 16.44 -17.18 0.49
N LYS A 482 16.42 -17.60 -0.78
CA LYS A 482 15.92 -18.91 -1.22
C LYS A 482 16.62 -20.04 -0.47
N ALA A 483 17.94 -20.04 -0.40
CA ALA A 483 18.71 -21.10 0.25
C ALA A 483 18.40 -21.30 1.75
N VAL A 484 17.83 -20.30 2.42
CA VAL A 484 17.47 -20.35 3.84
C VAL A 484 16.00 -20.66 4.05
N ASN A 485 15.12 -20.07 3.24
CA ASN A 485 13.67 -20.06 3.50
C ASN A 485 12.89 -21.02 2.60
N PHE A 486 13.43 -21.36 1.43
CA PHE A 486 12.80 -22.28 0.50
C PHE A 486 13.27 -23.72 0.71
N ASP A 487 12.34 -24.67 0.75
CA ASP A 487 12.67 -26.07 0.86
C ASP A 487 13.17 -26.61 -0.50
N PRO A 488 14.40 -27.13 -0.62
CA PRO A 488 14.93 -27.63 -1.89
C PRO A 488 14.11 -28.78 -2.51
N ALA A 489 13.21 -29.43 -1.77
CA ALA A 489 12.29 -30.40 -2.33
C ALA A 489 11.22 -29.79 -3.25
N ARG A 490 10.94 -28.48 -3.11
CA ARG A 490 9.93 -27.72 -3.86
C ARG A 490 10.46 -27.18 -5.20
N ASP A 491 11.78 -27.01 -5.31
CA ASP A 491 12.48 -26.43 -6.46
C ASP A 491 12.03 -26.92 -7.84
N PRO A 492 11.74 -28.22 -8.06
CA PRO A 492 11.33 -28.68 -9.40
C PRO A 492 9.92 -28.25 -9.84
N TYR A 493 9.06 -27.81 -8.90
CA TYR A 493 7.62 -27.66 -9.12
C TYR A 493 7.09 -26.27 -8.75
N VAL A 494 7.84 -25.50 -7.95
CA VAL A 494 7.38 -24.26 -7.33
C VAL A 494 8.23 -23.11 -7.82
N HIS A 495 7.58 -22.10 -8.39
CA HIS A 495 8.21 -20.81 -8.69
C HIS A 495 8.42 -20.08 -7.37
N TYR A 496 9.67 -19.82 -7.00
CA TYR A 496 9.94 -19.03 -5.81
C TYR A 496 9.89 -17.54 -6.18
N ASN A 497 9.11 -16.81 -5.41
CA ASN A 497 8.89 -15.40 -5.61
C ASN A 497 9.24 -14.63 -4.35
N ILE A 498 9.99 -13.55 -4.51
CA ILE A 498 10.25 -12.60 -3.44
C ILE A 498 9.49 -11.32 -3.74
N TRP A 499 8.80 -10.78 -2.74
CA TRP A 499 8.33 -9.40 -2.75
C TRP A 499 9.30 -8.57 -1.93
N GLY A 500 10.12 -7.81 -2.64
CA GLY A 500 11.16 -6.97 -2.07
C GLY A 500 10.89 -5.50 -2.30
N HIS A 501 11.73 -4.66 -1.69
CA HIS A 501 11.63 -3.22 -1.89
C HIS A 501 12.11 -2.83 -3.30
N GLN A 502 13.40 -2.86 -3.53
CA GLN A 502 14.02 -2.71 -4.84
C GLN A 502 15.05 -3.81 -5.00
N TYR A 503 15.57 -3.96 -6.20
CA TYR A 503 16.72 -4.82 -6.42
C TYR A 503 17.82 -4.11 -7.18
N SER A 504 19.03 -4.63 -7.04
CA SER A 504 20.15 -4.24 -7.87
C SER A 504 20.65 -5.38 -8.75
N VAL A 505 21.13 -5.06 -9.94
CA VAL A 505 21.92 -5.99 -10.75
C VAL A 505 23.33 -5.41 -10.85
N GLY A 506 24.32 -6.15 -10.34
CA GLY A 506 25.71 -5.69 -10.32
C GLY A 506 25.92 -4.40 -9.51
N GLY A 507 25.15 -4.21 -8.42
CA GLY A 507 25.20 -3.02 -7.56
C GLY A 507 24.47 -1.78 -8.09
N VAL A 508 23.78 -1.88 -9.23
CA VAL A 508 22.91 -0.83 -9.76
C VAL A 508 21.47 -1.12 -9.35
N VAL A 509 20.93 -0.33 -8.42
CA VAL A 509 19.50 -0.39 -8.07
C VAL A 509 18.71 -0.06 -9.32
N THR A 510 17.82 -0.96 -9.66
CA THR A 510 16.90 -0.76 -10.76
C THR A 510 15.68 -0.01 -10.23
N GLY A 511 15.11 0.84 -11.08
CA GLY A 511 13.74 1.32 -10.90
C GLY A 511 12.73 0.39 -11.57
N SER A 512 13.14 -0.83 -11.91
CA SER A 512 12.25 -1.81 -12.50
C SER A 512 11.25 -2.24 -11.44
N SER A 513 10.03 -2.50 -11.89
CA SER A 513 9.01 -3.02 -11.00
C SER A 513 9.28 -4.46 -10.57
N GLY A 514 10.05 -5.22 -11.35
CA GLY A 514 10.36 -6.61 -11.04
C GLY A 514 11.51 -7.15 -11.90
N LEU A 515 11.89 -8.39 -11.62
CA LEU A 515 12.91 -9.13 -12.35
C LEU A 515 12.59 -10.62 -12.40
N SER A 516 12.90 -11.23 -13.52
CA SER A 516 12.81 -12.66 -13.78
C SER A 516 14.09 -13.15 -14.48
N LEU A 517 14.18 -14.44 -14.80
CA LEU A 517 15.30 -15.05 -15.54
C LEU A 517 16.61 -15.14 -14.73
N PHE A 518 16.53 -15.68 -13.52
CA PHE A 518 17.70 -16.07 -12.73
C PHE A 518 18.43 -17.27 -13.33
N SER A 519 19.43 -17.78 -12.60
CA SER A 519 20.28 -18.87 -13.11
C SER A 519 19.53 -20.16 -13.45
N ASP A 520 18.29 -20.35 -12.99
CA ASP A 520 17.41 -21.50 -13.24
C ASP A 520 16.16 -21.16 -14.09
N GLY A 521 15.89 -19.88 -14.38
CA GLY A 521 14.80 -19.43 -15.26
C GLY A 521 13.38 -19.53 -14.71
N GLN A 522 13.18 -20.05 -13.49
CA GLN A 522 11.88 -20.35 -12.91
C GLN A 522 11.41 -19.31 -11.88
N ASP A 523 12.35 -18.64 -11.23
CA ASP A 523 12.07 -17.73 -10.12
C ASP A 523 11.96 -16.27 -10.57
N PHE A 524 11.27 -15.46 -9.77
CA PHE A 524 11.08 -14.04 -10.08
C PHE A 524 10.89 -13.16 -8.84
N LEU A 525 11.04 -11.85 -9.00
CA LEU A 525 11.00 -10.85 -7.95
C LEU A 525 10.01 -9.75 -8.33
N VAL A 526 9.15 -9.38 -7.37
CA VAL A 526 8.38 -8.13 -7.41
C VAL A 526 9.09 -7.11 -6.51
N SER A 527 9.33 -5.91 -7.02
CA SER A 527 10.17 -4.89 -6.38
C SER A 527 9.62 -3.48 -6.55
N LEU A 528 8.43 -3.26 -6.00
CA LEU A 528 7.68 -2.01 -6.13
C LEU A 528 7.90 -1.06 -4.96
N GLY A 529 8.88 -1.32 -4.11
CA GLY A 529 9.29 -0.45 -3.01
C GLY A 529 9.64 0.97 -3.44
N GLY A 530 10.19 1.12 -4.65
CA GLY A 530 10.47 2.43 -5.28
C GLY A 530 9.29 3.08 -6.00
N PHE A 531 8.12 2.46 -6.00
CA PHE A 531 6.90 2.95 -6.66
C PHE A 531 6.04 3.74 -5.66
N GLY A 532 4.99 4.39 -6.17
CA GLY A 532 4.12 5.24 -5.33
C GLY A 532 3.62 4.48 -4.10
N GLY A 533 3.67 5.13 -2.93
CA GLY A 533 3.22 4.52 -1.67
C GLY A 533 4.18 3.48 -1.06
N GLY A 534 5.39 3.31 -1.60
CA GLY A 534 6.40 2.42 -1.02
C GLY A 534 6.18 0.92 -1.28
N ASN A 535 5.15 0.58 -2.04
CA ASN A 535 4.82 -0.78 -2.52
C ASN A 535 4.22 -0.77 -3.95
N GLY A 536 4.11 0.41 -4.59
CA GLY A 536 3.29 0.59 -5.79
C GLY A 536 1.79 0.51 -5.49
N THR A 537 0.97 0.99 -6.41
CA THR A 537 -0.49 0.78 -6.35
C THR A 537 -0.82 -0.70 -6.53
N SER A 538 -1.98 -1.17 -6.06
CA SER A 538 -2.43 -2.56 -6.25
C SER A 538 -2.45 -2.96 -7.73
N ARG A 539 -2.70 -2.02 -8.65
CA ARG A 539 -2.62 -2.22 -10.10
C ARG A 539 -1.18 -2.42 -10.58
N GLU A 540 -0.24 -1.62 -10.10
CA GLU A 540 1.19 -1.81 -10.42
C GLU A 540 1.68 -3.15 -9.86
N GLN A 541 1.30 -3.51 -8.63
CA GLN A 541 1.59 -4.80 -8.01
C GLN A 541 1.09 -5.99 -8.83
N ALA A 542 -0.19 -6.01 -9.21
CA ALA A 542 -0.74 -7.09 -10.02
C ALA A 542 -0.11 -7.15 -11.42
N GLY A 543 0.07 -6.00 -12.06
CA GLY A 543 0.65 -5.92 -13.40
C GLY A 543 2.09 -6.40 -13.45
N THR A 544 2.89 -6.06 -12.44
CA THR A 544 4.27 -6.48 -12.32
C THR A 544 4.40 -7.95 -11.98
N PHE A 545 3.65 -8.43 -10.99
CA PHE A 545 3.66 -9.84 -10.60
C PHE A 545 3.31 -10.75 -11.79
N VAL A 546 2.27 -10.40 -12.55
CA VAL A 546 1.89 -11.13 -13.77
C VAL A 546 2.93 -10.98 -14.89
N HIS A 547 3.56 -9.82 -15.06
CA HIS A 547 4.59 -9.61 -16.08
C HIS A 547 5.83 -10.48 -15.82
N GLU A 548 6.34 -10.47 -14.59
CA GLU A 548 7.54 -11.25 -14.25
C GLU A 548 7.27 -12.75 -14.24
N LEU A 549 6.08 -13.18 -13.76
CA LEU A 549 5.65 -14.57 -13.90
C LEU A 549 5.62 -15.00 -15.38
N GLY A 550 5.17 -14.12 -16.28
CA GLY A 550 5.11 -14.42 -17.71
C GLY A 550 6.46 -14.74 -18.34
N HIS A 551 7.53 -14.10 -17.87
CA HIS A 551 8.90 -14.44 -18.28
C HIS A 551 9.35 -15.82 -17.81
N THR A 552 8.95 -16.23 -16.60
CA THR A 552 9.22 -17.61 -16.11
C THR A 552 8.41 -18.66 -16.86
N LEU A 553 7.35 -18.23 -17.56
CA LEU A 553 6.50 -19.05 -18.42
C LEU A 553 6.80 -18.85 -19.92
N GLY A 554 7.99 -18.35 -20.27
CA GLY A 554 8.49 -18.30 -21.65
C GLY A 554 8.05 -17.09 -22.49
N LEU A 555 7.28 -16.15 -21.94
CA LEU A 555 6.85 -14.95 -22.68
C LEU A 555 7.94 -13.86 -22.72
N LYS A 556 7.90 -13.09 -23.80
CA LYS A 556 8.69 -11.87 -24.01
C LYS A 556 7.79 -10.64 -24.11
N HIS A 557 8.36 -9.44 -24.17
CA HIS A 557 7.58 -8.19 -24.17
C HIS A 557 6.71 -7.98 -25.43
N GLY A 558 6.98 -8.72 -26.51
CA GLY A 558 6.13 -8.82 -27.69
C GLY A 558 5.43 -10.17 -27.83
N GLY A 559 5.38 -10.97 -26.77
CA GLY A 559 4.88 -12.34 -26.78
C GLY A 559 5.99 -13.30 -27.20
N GLY A 560 6.13 -13.54 -28.50
CA GLY A 560 7.21 -14.39 -29.06
C GLY A 560 8.50 -13.64 -29.44
N ASP A 561 8.53 -12.32 -29.29
CA ASP A 561 9.66 -11.47 -29.70
C ASP A 561 9.96 -10.38 -28.66
N ASP A 562 11.13 -9.73 -28.81
CA ASP A 562 11.59 -8.67 -27.90
C ASP A 562 11.07 -7.26 -28.32
N ILE A 563 10.06 -7.18 -29.20
CA ILE A 563 9.54 -5.89 -29.71
C ILE A 563 8.53 -5.31 -28.72
N ASN A 564 8.95 -4.24 -28.04
CA ASN A 564 8.13 -3.52 -27.08
C ASN A 564 6.99 -2.70 -27.73
N HIS A 565 5.96 -2.37 -26.94
CA HIS A 565 4.95 -1.35 -27.28
C HIS A 565 4.20 -1.58 -28.60
N LYS A 566 3.96 -2.85 -28.98
CA LYS A 566 3.13 -3.20 -30.14
C LYS A 566 1.66 -2.80 -29.87
N PRO A 567 0.99 -2.04 -30.76
CA PRO A 567 -0.41 -1.67 -30.54
C PRO A 567 -1.37 -2.86 -30.72
N ASN A 568 -0.96 -3.90 -31.45
CA ASN A 568 -1.68 -5.15 -31.67
C ASN A 568 -1.23 -6.30 -30.74
N TYR A 569 -0.68 -5.98 -29.56
CA TYR A 569 -0.33 -6.96 -28.53
C TYR A 569 -0.91 -6.51 -27.18
N LEU A 570 -2.14 -6.93 -26.90
CA LEU A 570 -2.93 -6.51 -25.75
C LEU A 570 -2.67 -7.46 -24.56
N SER A 571 -1.54 -7.25 -23.89
CA SER A 571 -1.04 -8.12 -22.82
C SER A 571 -0.31 -7.34 -21.73
N ALA A 572 -0.32 -7.84 -20.49
CA ALA A 572 0.49 -7.35 -19.38
C ALA A 572 2.00 -7.44 -19.66
N MET A 573 2.44 -8.33 -20.56
CA MET A 573 3.82 -8.42 -21.03
C MET A 573 4.23 -7.20 -21.87
N ASN A 574 3.27 -6.45 -22.42
CA ASN A 574 3.54 -5.23 -23.16
C ASN A 574 3.68 -4.05 -22.18
N TYR A 575 4.81 -3.35 -22.22
CA TYR A 575 5.05 -2.15 -21.40
C TYR A 575 4.03 -1.01 -21.57
N ASN A 576 3.20 -1.03 -22.62
CA ASN A 576 2.06 -0.11 -22.70
C ASN A 576 0.99 -0.37 -21.62
N PHE A 577 0.90 -1.59 -21.10
CA PHE A 577 -0.21 -2.05 -20.26
C PHE A 577 0.25 -2.67 -18.93
N GLN A 578 1.53 -3.01 -18.75
CA GLN A 578 2.04 -3.61 -17.50
C GLN A 578 1.57 -2.85 -16.25
N LEU A 579 1.98 -1.59 -16.10
CA LEU A 579 1.69 -0.78 -14.89
C LEU A 579 0.29 -0.18 -14.89
N SER A 580 -0.25 0.14 -16.07
CA SER A 580 -1.53 0.84 -16.17
C SER A 580 -2.73 -0.08 -16.27
N GLY A 581 -2.55 -1.34 -16.70
CA GLY A 581 -3.58 -2.24 -17.19
C GLY A 581 -4.19 -1.82 -18.53
N MET A 582 -5.10 -2.64 -19.05
CA MET A 582 -5.89 -2.36 -20.25
C MET A 582 -7.24 -1.79 -19.84
N ALA A 583 -7.44 -0.50 -20.10
CA ALA A 583 -8.67 0.19 -19.72
C ALA A 583 -9.86 -0.27 -20.58
N ASP A 584 -10.88 -0.84 -19.94
CA ASP A 584 -12.15 -1.22 -20.53
C ASP A 584 -12.97 0.03 -20.88
N VAL A 585 -13.47 0.10 -22.11
CA VAL A 585 -14.18 1.26 -22.65
C VAL A 585 -15.60 1.37 -22.07
N THR A 586 -16.15 0.28 -21.54
CA THR A 586 -17.53 0.18 -21.03
C THR A 586 -17.61 0.39 -19.53
N THR A 587 -16.74 -0.26 -18.75
CA THR A 587 -16.75 -0.16 -17.28
C THR A 587 -15.79 0.92 -16.77
N GLY A 588 -14.75 1.26 -17.54
CA GLY A 588 -13.67 2.16 -17.10
C GLY A 588 -12.65 1.49 -16.19
N GLU A 589 -12.82 0.20 -15.90
CA GLU A 589 -11.87 -0.60 -15.12
C GLU A 589 -10.58 -0.84 -15.91
N SER A 590 -9.49 -1.10 -15.18
CA SER A 590 -8.22 -1.42 -15.80
C SER A 590 -7.83 -2.87 -15.59
N LEU A 591 -7.85 -3.64 -16.68
CA LEU A 591 -7.71 -5.09 -16.68
C LEU A 591 -6.24 -5.53 -16.63
N VAL A 592 -5.98 -6.61 -15.88
CA VAL A 592 -4.74 -7.40 -15.90
C VAL A 592 -5.02 -8.63 -16.73
N ALA A 593 -4.41 -8.75 -17.91
CA ALA A 593 -4.61 -9.92 -18.74
C ALA A 593 -3.39 -10.18 -19.63
N TYR A 594 -3.15 -11.45 -19.93
CA TYR A 594 -2.36 -11.86 -21.09
C TYR A 594 -3.22 -11.86 -22.36
N SER A 595 -2.57 -11.79 -23.52
CA SER A 595 -3.25 -11.76 -24.81
C SER A 595 -3.92 -13.11 -25.10
N ASP A 596 -5.20 -13.07 -25.48
CA ASP A 596 -6.04 -14.24 -25.77
C ASP A 596 -6.13 -14.56 -27.28
N ALA A 597 -5.47 -13.78 -28.13
CA ALA A 597 -5.51 -13.97 -29.58
C ALA A 597 -4.29 -13.41 -30.32
N GLU A 598 -3.90 -14.10 -31.40
CA GLU A 598 -2.91 -13.62 -32.36
C GLU A 598 -3.56 -12.61 -33.32
N LEU A 599 -3.49 -11.32 -32.97
CA LEU A 599 -4.05 -10.24 -33.80
C LEU A 599 -3.29 -10.07 -35.14
N PRO A 600 -3.94 -9.48 -36.18
CA PRO A 600 -3.32 -9.28 -37.48
C PRO A 600 -1.97 -8.56 -37.42
N GLN A 601 -1.03 -8.99 -38.26
CA GLN A 601 0.26 -8.36 -38.46
C GLN A 601 0.11 -6.94 -39.03
N LEU A 602 0.84 -5.97 -38.48
CA LEU A 602 0.83 -4.58 -38.96
C LEU A 602 2.11 -4.26 -39.76
N ASP A 603 1.92 -3.82 -41.01
CA ASP A 603 2.97 -3.22 -41.84
C ASP A 603 2.92 -1.70 -41.71
N GLN A 604 3.94 -1.11 -41.07
CA GLN A 604 4.04 0.33 -40.81
C GLN A 604 4.16 1.21 -42.06
N LYS A 605 4.35 0.61 -43.26
CA LYS A 605 4.29 1.31 -44.55
C LYS A 605 2.90 1.27 -45.18
N LEU A 606 2.02 0.36 -44.73
CA LEU A 606 0.75 0.03 -45.40
C LEU A 606 -0.40 -0.13 -44.38
N LEU A 607 -0.47 0.73 -43.36
CA LEU A 607 -1.52 0.66 -42.34
C LEU A 607 -2.89 1.02 -42.93
N SER A 608 -3.94 0.43 -42.37
CA SER A 608 -5.34 0.73 -42.73
C SER A 608 -6.06 1.33 -41.53
N GLU A 609 -6.60 2.54 -41.70
CA GLU A 609 -7.34 3.23 -40.65
C GLU A 609 -8.70 2.57 -40.38
N PRO A 610 -9.50 2.17 -41.39
CA PRO A 610 -10.73 1.44 -41.15
C PRO A 610 -10.55 0.09 -40.44
N ALA A 611 -9.41 -0.57 -40.64
CA ALA A 611 -9.13 -1.88 -40.04
C ALA A 611 -8.60 -1.79 -38.61
N GLY A 612 -7.99 -0.68 -38.21
CA GLY A 612 -7.38 -0.52 -36.89
C GLY A 612 -6.34 -1.61 -36.60
N ILE A 613 -6.41 -2.21 -35.40
CA ILE A 613 -5.58 -3.37 -35.03
C ILE A 613 -6.33 -4.72 -35.15
N GLY A 614 -7.62 -4.70 -35.47
CA GLY A 614 -8.42 -5.92 -35.68
C GLY A 614 -8.74 -6.74 -34.42
N SER A 615 -8.79 -6.11 -33.24
CA SER A 615 -9.27 -6.76 -32.01
C SER A 615 -10.80 -6.71 -31.92
N ASP A 616 -11.41 -7.64 -31.19
CA ASP A 616 -12.83 -7.57 -30.81
C ASP A 616 -13.01 -7.12 -29.34
N LEU A 617 -11.92 -6.86 -28.61
CA LEU A 617 -11.95 -6.46 -27.20
C LEU A 617 -12.26 -4.97 -27.05
N PRO A 618 -13.24 -4.58 -26.22
CA PRO A 618 -13.64 -3.19 -26.02
C PRO A 618 -12.69 -2.46 -25.07
N VAL A 619 -11.39 -2.49 -25.35
CA VAL A 619 -10.33 -1.85 -24.55
C VAL A 619 -9.63 -0.73 -25.34
N TYR A 620 -8.87 0.10 -24.65
CA TYR A 620 -8.00 1.08 -25.29
C TYR A 620 -6.62 0.50 -25.63
N THR A 621 -6.17 0.71 -26.87
CA THR A 621 -4.78 0.51 -27.28
C THR A 621 -4.05 1.84 -27.37
N THR A 622 -2.71 1.80 -27.26
CA THR A 622 -1.87 2.98 -27.43
C THR A 622 -0.95 2.82 -28.63
N TYR A 623 -0.94 3.84 -29.49
CA TYR A 623 -0.15 3.86 -30.72
C TYR A 623 0.51 5.21 -30.94
N ARG A 624 1.31 5.33 -31.99
CA ARG A 624 1.92 6.59 -32.42
C ARG A 624 1.52 6.92 -33.86
N ASN A 625 1.12 8.17 -34.08
CA ASN A 625 0.67 8.65 -35.39
C ASN A 625 1.84 9.21 -36.23
N THR A 626 1.60 9.59 -37.49
CA THR A 626 2.64 10.09 -38.42
C THR A 626 3.36 11.36 -37.93
N ALA A 627 2.72 12.17 -37.07
CA ALA A 627 3.36 13.32 -36.42
C ALA A 627 4.30 12.94 -35.25
N GLY A 628 4.37 11.65 -34.93
CA GLY A 628 5.15 11.09 -33.83
C GLY A 628 4.56 11.33 -32.44
N GLY A 629 3.28 11.72 -32.38
CA GLY A 629 2.55 11.89 -31.13
C GLY A 629 1.93 10.57 -30.69
N GLU A 630 2.02 10.28 -29.40
CA GLU A 630 1.30 9.16 -28.80
C GLU A 630 -0.21 9.46 -28.80
N ARG A 631 -1.00 8.45 -29.10
CA ARG A 631 -2.45 8.49 -29.23
C ARG A 631 -3.04 7.24 -28.61
N ILE A 632 -4.27 7.39 -28.13
CA ILE A 632 -5.08 6.31 -27.59
C ILE A 632 -6.25 6.14 -28.55
N ALA A 633 -6.57 4.90 -28.90
CA ALA A 633 -7.74 4.55 -29.69
C ALA A 633 -8.37 3.27 -29.15
N ARG A 634 -9.62 3.05 -29.52
CA ARG A 634 -10.30 1.78 -29.25
C ARG A 634 -9.64 0.66 -30.03
N ALA A 635 -9.34 -0.45 -29.36
CA ALA A 635 -8.78 -1.65 -29.97
C ALA A 635 -9.76 -2.32 -30.96
N ASP A 636 -11.06 -2.21 -30.67
CA ASP A 636 -12.18 -2.78 -31.45
C ASP A 636 -12.73 -1.85 -32.53
N GLY A 637 -11.95 -0.85 -32.95
CA GLY A 637 -12.42 0.18 -33.87
C GLY A 637 -11.37 0.70 -34.84
N PRO A 638 -11.79 1.60 -35.76
CA PRO A 638 -10.89 2.25 -36.69
C PRO A 638 -9.92 3.19 -35.94
N ILE A 639 -8.71 3.35 -36.48
CA ILE A 639 -7.62 4.14 -35.88
C ILE A 639 -7.14 5.19 -36.88
N ASP A 640 -7.15 6.46 -36.49
CA ASP A 640 -6.56 7.58 -37.22
C ASP A 640 -5.03 7.51 -37.13
N TRP A 641 -4.39 6.80 -38.06
CA TRP A 641 -2.95 6.58 -38.08
C TRP A 641 -2.19 7.83 -38.50
N ASN A 642 -2.76 8.64 -39.40
CA ASN A 642 -2.10 9.80 -39.98
C ASN A 642 -2.25 11.08 -39.12
N GLY A 643 -3.26 11.13 -38.24
CA GLY A 643 -3.58 12.23 -37.33
C GLY A 643 -4.33 13.40 -37.97
N ASP A 644 -5.01 13.22 -39.10
CA ASP A 644 -5.77 14.25 -39.80
C ASP A 644 -7.23 14.38 -39.33
N ASN A 645 -7.60 13.57 -38.34
CA ASN A 645 -8.89 13.56 -37.66
C ASN A 645 -10.03 12.96 -38.51
N ASP A 646 -9.70 12.07 -39.46
CA ASP A 646 -10.57 11.02 -39.95
C ASP A 646 -9.92 9.63 -39.83
N ALA A 647 -10.61 8.57 -40.23
CA ALA A 647 -10.10 7.20 -40.11
C ALA A 647 -10.54 6.38 -41.32
N VAL A 648 -10.35 6.93 -42.52
CA VAL A 648 -10.82 6.33 -43.79
C VAL A 648 -9.69 5.93 -44.73
N ASP A 649 -8.44 6.27 -44.41
CA ASP A 649 -7.32 6.03 -45.30
C ASP A 649 -6.78 4.59 -45.25
N VAL A 650 -6.15 4.21 -46.36
CA VAL A 650 -5.42 2.95 -46.53
C VAL A 650 -4.03 3.25 -47.05
N ASP A 651 -3.11 2.29 -46.89
CA ASP A 651 -1.70 2.45 -47.23
C ASP A 651 -1.03 3.62 -46.47
N VAL A 652 -1.44 3.80 -45.21
CA VAL A 652 -0.93 4.88 -44.35
C VAL A 652 0.45 4.52 -43.81
N LEU A 653 1.38 5.44 -43.99
CA LEU A 653 2.73 5.35 -43.42
C LEU A 653 2.75 6.01 -42.04
N ALA A 654 2.89 5.19 -40.99
CA ALA A 654 3.01 5.69 -39.62
C ALA A 654 3.87 4.75 -38.75
N GLN A 655 4.70 5.34 -37.89
CA GLN A 655 5.49 4.60 -36.92
C GLN A 655 4.60 4.19 -35.73
N ALA A 656 3.84 3.12 -35.92
CA ALA A 656 2.72 2.75 -35.05
C ALA A 656 3.14 2.30 -33.64
N ASN A 657 4.28 1.60 -33.49
CA ASN A 657 4.80 1.17 -32.19
C ASN A 657 5.76 2.19 -31.57
N LYS A 658 5.88 2.18 -30.24
CA LYS A 658 6.72 3.14 -29.49
C LYS A 658 8.16 2.67 -29.27
N ALA A 659 8.49 1.44 -29.67
CA ALA A 659 9.79 0.82 -29.42
C ALA A 659 10.94 1.64 -29.97
N ALA A 660 12.04 1.69 -29.24
CA ALA A 660 13.28 2.22 -29.77
C ALA A 660 14.13 1.11 -30.37
N CYS A 661 14.86 1.44 -31.43
CA CYS A 661 15.91 0.57 -31.99
C CYS A 661 17.06 0.45 -30.99
N VAL A 662 17.46 1.56 -30.38
CA VAL A 662 18.42 1.61 -29.28
C VAL A 662 17.81 2.43 -28.15
N GLY A 663 17.66 1.80 -27.00
CA GLY A 663 17.28 2.44 -25.75
C GLY A 663 18.50 3.04 -25.06
N PRO A 664 18.30 4.01 -24.17
CA PRO A 664 19.39 4.44 -23.30
C PRO A 664 19.79 3.28 -22.38
N GLY A 665 21.06 3.21 -22.03
CA GLY A 665 21.56 2.18 -21.12
C GLY A 665 21.15 2.42 -19.68
N ALA A 666 21.81 1.73 -18.75
CA ALA A 666 21.61 1.88 -17.30
C ALA A 666 21.74 3.34 -16.80
N ASN A 667 22.35 4.23 -17.61
CA ASN A 667 22.48 5.66 -17.35
C ASN A 667 21.30 6.53 -17.77
N GLY A 668 20.33 5.98 -18.49
CA GLY A 668 19.22 6.75 -19.04
C GLY A 668 19.68 7.83 -20.02
N THR A 669 20.88 7.72 -20.58
CA THR A 669 21.45 8.54 -21.66
C THR A 669 21.75 7.68 -22.87
N SER A 670 21.70 8.27 -24.08
CA SER A 670 22.02 7.54 -25.30
C SER A 670 23.42 7.91 -25.76
N ASP A 671 24.34 6.96 -25.61
CA ASP A 671 25.73 6.99 -26.07
C ASP A 671 25.86 6.72 -27.58
N THR A 672 24.86 6.06 -28.14
CA THR A 672 24.80 5.68 -29.54
C THR A 672 24.36 6.89 -30.38
N GLU A 673 24.96 7.08 -31.56
CA GLU A 673 24.51 8.05 -32.55
C GLU A 673 23.74 7.36 -33.68
N PRO A 674 22.59 7.91 -34.14
CA PRO A 674 21.82 7.31 -35.22
C PRO A 674 22.63 7.17 -36.51
N LYS A 675 22.47 6.05 -37.19
CA LYS A 675 23.02 5.78 -38.53
C LYS A 675 21.90 5.74 -39.56
N ASN A 676 22.25 6.04 -40.81
CA ASN A 676 21.35 5.98 -41.96
C ASN A 676 20.08 6.82 -41.75
N LEU A 677 18.89 6.19 -41.82
CA LEU A 677 17.59 6.85 -41.68
C LEU A 677 17.09 6.85 -40.22
N ASP A 678 17.77 6.16 -39.30
CA ASP A 678 17.40 6.16 -37.89
C ASP A 678 17.40 7.57 -37.32
N ASN A 679 16.39 7.82 -36.49
CA ASN A 679 16.13 9.13 -35.94
C ASN A 679 16.28 9.10 -34.42
N ARG A 680 17.01 10.08 -33.89
CA ARG A 680 17.06 10.32 -32.45
C ARG A 680 15.71 10.84 -31.98
N TYR A 681 15.10 10.16 -31.02
CA TYR A 681 13.88 10.57 -30.35
C TYR A 681 14.09 10.53 -28.84
N LYS A 682 14.14 11.72 -28.21
CA LYS A 682 14.56 11.88 -26.80
C LYS A 682 15.92 11.18 -26.58
N ASN A 683 16.01 10.28 -25.60
CA ASN A 683 17.21 9.53 -25.26
C ASN A 683 17.21 8.13 -25.89
N SER A 684 16.54 7.97 -27.02
CA SER A 684 16.45 6.70 -27.72
C SER A 684 16.68 6.93 -29.21
N ILE A 685 17.17 5.91 -29.90
CA ILE A 685 17.27 5.90 -31.36
C ILE A 685 16.14 5.04 -31.87
N ARG A 686 15.38 5.55 -32.82
CA ARG A 686 14.28 4.84 -33.42
C ARG A 686 14.55 4.62 -34.89
N SER A 687 13.94 3.57 -35.43
CA SER A 687 13.94 3.34 -36.85
C SER A 687 13.41 4.57 -37.61
N GLY A 688 14.02 4.82 -38.75
CA GLY A 688 13.66 5.89 -39.68
C GLY A 688 12.41 5.62 -40.50
N ASP A 689 12.26 6.40 -41.59
CA ASP A 689 11.16 6.25 -42.56
C ASP A 689 11.21 4.91 -43.33
N ASP A 690 12.30 4.16 -43.26
CA ASP A 690 12.41 2.81 -43.81
C ASP A 690 11.98 1.70 -42.84
N PHE A 691 11.75 2.05 -41.57
CA PHE A 691 11.37 1.18 -40.45
C PHE A 691 12.37 0.05 -40.17
N VAL A 692 13.64 0.31 -40.48
CA VAL A 692 14.77 -0.58 -40.21
C VAL A 692 15.54 -0.03 -39.01
N CYS A 693 16.08 -0.90 -38.15
CA CYS A 693 17.05 -0.51 -37.13
C CYS A 693 18.43 -0.69 -37.71
N ASP A 694 19.04 0.41 -38.16
CA ASP A 694 20.37 0.45 -38.75
C ASP A 694 21.48 0.65 -37.70
N THR A 695 21.08 1.10 -36.51
CA THR A 695 22.00 1.61 -35.51
C THR A 695 22.33 0.55 -34.45
N PRO A 696 23.58 0.02 -34.44
CA PRO A 696 24.04 -0.83 -33.36
C PRO A 696 24.30 0.00 -32.11
N ALA A 697 23.80 -0.47 -30.97
CA ALA A 697 24.05 0.12 -29.66
C ALA A 697 25.56 0.15 -29.34
N LEU A 698 25.98 1.21 -28.64
CA LEU A 698 27.35 1.48 -28.22
C LEU A 698 27.34 1.98 -26.78
N GLY A 699 28.41 1.72 -26.04
CA GLY A 699 28.47 2.12 -24.63
C GLY A 699 27.66 1.17 -23.76
N ASP A 700 26.89 1.71 -22.83
CA ASP A 700 25.91 0.96 -22.04
C ASP A 700 24.51 0.97 -22.66
N ASP A 701 24.31 1.70 -23.76
CA ASP A 701 23.03 1.72 -24.49
C ASP A 701 22.54 0.31 -24.76
N GLU A 702 21.27 0.09 -24.47
CA GLU A 702 20.64 -1.20 -24.69
C GLU A 702 20.13 -1.28 -26.12
N GLN A 703 20.57 -2.34 -26.81
CA GLN A 703 19.96 -2.71 -28.07
C GLN A 703 18.57 -3.28 -27.78
N GLU A 704 17.56 -2.41 -27.72
CA GLU A 704 16.16 -2.79 -27.50
C GLU A 704 15.68 -3.80 -28.55
N TYR A 705 16.15 -3.71 -29.80
CA TYR A 705 16.03 -4.82 -30.75
C TYR A 705 17.09 -4.83 -31.84
N ALA A 706 17.44 -6.02 -32.34
CA ALA A 706 18.61 -6.26 -33.20
C ALA A 706 18.67 -5.41 -34.50
N VAL A 707 19.90 -5.02 -34.87
CA VAL A 707 20.19 -4.37 -36.16
C VAL A 707 19.86 -5.32 -37.33
N THR A 708 19.13 -4.82 -38.32
CA THR A 708 18.68 -5.60 -39.48
C THR A 708 18.77 -4.78 -40.77
N THR A 709 18.68 -5.43 -41.92
CA THR A 709 18.54 -4.77 -43.23
C THR A 709 17.12 -4.83 -43.79
N ASP A 710 16.25 -5.62 -43.17
CA ASP A 710 14.87 -5.83 -43.58
C ASP A 710 13.91 -5.08 -42.65
N GLN A 711 12.83 -4.56 -43.23
CA GLN A 711 11.76 -3.93 -42.46
C GLN A 711 11.15 -4.93 -41.47
N ARG A 712 10.87 -4.47 -40.25
CA ARG A 712 10.18 -5.25 -39.23
C ARG A 712 8.67 -5.04 -39.29
N LEU A 713 7.94 -6.14 -39.30
CA LEU A 713 6.49 -6.16 -39.16
C LEU A 713 6.14 -6.33 -37.67
N LEU A 714 4.97 -5.87 -37.27
CA LEU A 714 4.50 -6.00 -35.88
C LEU A 714 3.50 -7.15 -35.81
N ASP A 715 3.96 -8.29 -35.33
CA ASP A 715 3.13 -9.50 -35.19
C ASP A 715 2.27 -9.42 -33.92
N GLY A 716 1.00 -9.82 -34.01
CA GLY A 716 0.21 -10.14 -32.81
C GLY A 716 0.74 -11.42 -32.15
N TYR A 717 0.27 -11.71 -30.93
CA TYR A 717 0.67 -12.94 -30.23
C TYR A 717 -0.43 -13.37 -29.27
N ASP A 718 -0.69 -14.68 -29.21
CA ASP A 718 -1.58 -15.33 -28.25
C ASP A 718 -0.70 -15.92 -27.14
N ASP A 719 -0.80 -15.36 -25.94
CA ASP A 719 0.06 -15.75 -24.83
C ASP A 719 -0.36 -17.11 -24.26
N TRP A 720 -1.66 -17.29 -24.00
CA TRP A 720 -2.19 -18.46 -23.31
C TRP A 720 -1.92 -19.77 -24.04
N THR A 721 -1.90 -19.75 -25.37
CA THR A 721 -1.57 -20.94 -26.17
C THR A 721 -0.07 -21.24 -26.25
N ASN A 722 0.78 -20.30 -25.84
CA ASN A 722 2.24 -20.39 -25.96
C ASN A 722 2.99 -20.32 -24.61
N LEU A 723 2.29 -20.33 -23.47
CA LEU A 723 2.92 -20.43 -22.15
C LEU A 723 3.70 -21.74 -22.01
N GLU A 724 4.91 -21.65 -21.49
CA GLU A 724 5.81 -22.76 -21.20
C GLU A 724 5.77 -23.08 -19.70
N PHE A 725 5.31 -24.27 -19.33
CA PHE A 725 5.21 -24.69 -17.92
C PHE A 725 6.47 -25.46 -17.43
N THR A 726 7.52 -25.58 -18.26
CA THR A 726 8.77 -26.31 -17.94
C THR A 726 9.99 -25.38 -17.93
N ALA A 727 10.86 -25.44 -16.91
CA ALA A 727 12.15 -24.74 -16.90
C ALA A 727 13.21 -25.42 -17.80
N ASP A 728 13.87 -24.68 -18.70
CA ASP A 728 14.89 -25.18 -19.64
C ASP A 728 16.32 -25.15 -18.97
N PRO A 729 17.23 -26.13 -19.18
CA PRO A 729 18.50 -26.20 -18.46
C PRO A 729 19.61 -25.27 -19.01
N VAL A 730 20.28 -24.58 -18.09
CA VAL A 730 21.35 -23.55 -18.25
C VAL A 730 22.56 -23.94 -19.14
N PRO A 731 23.09 -23.04 -20.01
CA PRO A 731 24.43 -23.15 -20.61
C PRO A 731 25.55 -22.52 -19.75
N ALA A 732 26.74 -23.15 -19.71
CA ALA A 732 27.86 -22.79 -18.80
C ALA A 732 28.67 -21.50 -19.14
N MET A 733 29.20 -20.82 -18.11
CA MET A 733 30.02 -19.57 -18.17
C MET A 733 31.51 -19.71 -17.70
N PRO A 734 32.46 -18.82 -18.10
CA PRO A 734 33.90 -18.89 -17.79
C PRO A 734 34.40 -17.91 -16.66
N THR A 735 35.67 -18.06 -16.26
CA THR A 735 36.38 -17.63 -15.00
C THR A 735 36.50 -16.13 -14.60
N GLU A 736 36.51 -15.85 -13.27
CA GLU A 736 36.29 -14.59 -12.48
C GLU A 736 37.36 -13.44 -12.44
N ILE A 737 36.91 -12.23 -12.03
CA ILE A 737 37.62 -10.92 -11.81
C ILE A 737 37.65 -10.55 -10.29
N THR A 738 38.57 -9.70 -9.79
CA THR A 738 38.83 -9.49 -8.32
C THR A 738 38.09 -8.33 -7.61
N THR A 739 38.05 -8.37 -6.25
CA THR A 739 37.44 -7.38 -5.31
C THR A 739 38.07 -5.97 -5.30
N GLY A 740 39.09 -5.66 -6.11
CA GLY A 740 39.59 -4.29 -6.32
C GLY A 740 39.17 -3.72 -7.68
N GLU A 741 39.08 -4.61 -8.67
CA GLU A 741 38.74 -4.26 -10.05
C GLU A 741 37.25 -3.95 -10.22
N ALA A 742 36.33 -4.69 -9.59
CA ALA A 742 34.89 -4.38 -9.68
C ALA A 742 34.41 -3.04 -9.03
N ASP A 743 35.22 -2.32 -8.25
CA ASP A 743 34.92 -1.05 -7.55
C ASP A 743 35.44 0.05 -8.45
N GLU A 744 36.62 -0.16 -9.04
CA GLU A 744 37.07 0.66 -10.16
C GLU A 744 36.12 0.51 -11.35
N LEU A 745 35.57 -0.68 -11.62
CA LEU A 745 34.56 -0.92 -12.65
C LEU A 745 33.19 -0.38 -12.27
N ALA A 746 32.71 -0.52 -11.03
CA ALA A 746 31.43 0.06 -10.59
C ALA A 746 31.50 1.59 -10.52
N GLN A 747 32.62 2.14 -10.05
CA GLN A 747 32.85 3.58 -10.05
C GLN A 747 33.08 4.10 -11.48
N ALA A 748 33.75 3.35 -12.36
CA ALA A 748 33.83 3.68 -13.78
C ALA A 748 32.47 3.53 -14.47
N HIS A 749 31.62 2.61 -14.01
CA HIS A 749 30.26 2.46 -14.48
C HIS A 749 29.44 3.68 -14.05
N ASP A 750 29.33 4.01 -12.77
CA ASP A 750 28.63 5.22 -12.30
C ASP A 750 29.16 6.50 -12.94
N GLN A 751 30.48 6.60 -13.17
CA GLN A 751 31.10 7.73 -13.86
C GLN A 751 30.89 7.72 -15.38
N ALA A 752 30.70 6.56 -16.00
CA ALA A 752 30.31 6.43 -17.40
C ALA A 752 28.83 6.77 -17.58
N LEU A 753 28.00 6.33 -16.64
CA LEU A 753 26.57 6.57 -16.62
C LEU A 753 26.24 8.03 -16.28
N ALA A 754 26.90 8.57 -15.28
CA ALA A 754 26.64 9.90 -14.76
C ALA A 754 27.93 10.57 -14.30
N PRO A 755 28.78 11.05 -15.23
CA PRO A 755 30.06 11.64 -14.87
C PRO A 755 29.90 12.81 -13.91
N ASP A 756 30.88 12.98 -13.03
CA ASP A 756 30.94 14.13 -12.13
C ASP A 756 31.00 15.42 -12.96
N VAL A 757 30.06 16.33 -12.70
CA VAL A 757 30.00 17.61 -13.41
C VAL A 757 30.19 18.74 -12.43
N THR A 758 31.26 19.50 -12.62
CA THR A 758 31.53 20.73 -11.86
C THR A 758 31.26 21.95 -12.73
N VAL A 759 30.40 22.85 -12.26
CA VAL A 759 30.04 24.09 -12.96
C VAL A 759 30.40 25.29 -12.10
N ALA A 760 31.23 26.17 -12.65
CA ALA A 760 31.48 27.48 -12.04
C ALA A 760 30.22 28.34 -12.15
N LEU A 761 29.63 28.72 -11.01
CA LEU A 761 28.42 29.53 -11.02
C LEU A 761 28.70 30.98 -11.39
N ALA A 762 29.93 31.49 -11.32
CA ALA A 762 30.22 32.81 -11.86
C ALA A 762 31.71 32.97 -12.21
N PRO A 763 32.08 33.96 -13.03
CA PRO A 763 33.47 34.23 -13.35
C PRO A 763 34.28 34.62 -12.10
N ALA A 764 35.47 34.04 -11.93
CA ALA A 764 36.35 34.44 -10.84
C ALA A 764 36.64 35.95 -10.85
N ARG A 765 36.50 36.59 -9.69
CA ARG A 765 36.83 38.02 -9.49
C ARG A 765 38.09 38.15 -8.64
N PRO A 766 39.15 38.81 -9.13
CA PRO A 766 40.37 39.03 -8.34
C PRO A 766 40.07 39.76 -7.02
N GLY A 767 40.54 39.21 -5.90
CA GLY A 767 40.30 39.77 -4.57
C GLY A 767 38.99 39.34 -3.91
N TYR A 768 38.22 38.46 -4.54
CA TYR A 768 36.96 37.90 -4.01
C TYR A 768 36.95 36.37 -4.04
N THR A 769 36.31 35.75 -3.06
CA THR A 769 35.79 34.36 -3.14
C THR A 769 34.36 34.39 -3.67
N ALA A 770 33.84 33.24 -4.10
CA ALA A 770 32.50 33.15 -4.69
C ALA A 770 31.61 32.09 -4.02
N PRO A 771 31.32 32.16 -2.71
CA PRO A 771 30.78 31.01 -1.98
C PRO A 771 29.43 30.49 -2.49
N VAL A 772 29.26 29.16 -2.48
CA VAL A 772 27.98 28.46 -2.66
C VAL A 772 27.58 27.81 -1.33
N LEU A 773 26.79 28.52 -0.54
CA LEU A 773 26.54 28.15 0.86
C LEU A 773 25.28 27.32 1.08
N GLY A 774 24.31 27.40 0.15
CA GLY A 774 23.03 26.71 0.23
C GLY A 774 22.71 26.09 -1.13
N VAL A 775 22.30 24.83 -1.08
CA VAL A 775 21.87 24.06 -2.24
C VAL A 775 20.58 23.35 -1.84
N ALA A 776 19.56 23.47 -2.67
CA ALA A 776 18.32 22.70 -2.57
C ALA A 776 17.97 22.16 -3.96
N THR A 777 17.14 21.14 -4.01
CA THR A 777 16.69 20.55 -5.28
C THR A 777 15.18 20.44 -5.31
N ASP A 778 14.64 20.23 -6.51
CA ASP A 778 13.32 19.65 -6.71
C ASP A 778 13.40 18.57 -7.80
N ALA A 779 12.26 18.08 -8.28
CA ALA A 779 12.19 17.08 -9.34
C ALA A 779 12.94 17.44 -10.64
N ARG A 780 13.24 18.73 -10.91
CA ARG A 780 13.81 19.19 -12.20
C ARG A 780 15.02 20.11 -12.07
N HIS A 781 15.18 20.81 -10.95
CA HIS A 781 16.14 21.89 -10.80
C HIS A 781 17.03 21.72 -9.58
N VAL A 782 18.19 22.38 -9.67
CA VAL A 782 19.06 22.63 -8.53
C VAL A 782 19.09 24.14 -8.30
N TYR A 783 18.86 24.52 -7.05
CA TYR A 783 18.84 25.90 -6.59
C TYR A 783 20.08 26.15 -5.74
N ALA A 784 21.00 26.97 -6.24
CA ALA A 784 22.25 27.25 -5.56
C ALA A 784 22.38 28.73 -5.22
N THR A 785 22.65 29.05 -3.96
CA THR A 785 22.96 30.40 -3.55
C THR A 785 24.35 30.79 -4.03
N HIS A 786 24.53 32.02 -4.50
CA HIS A 786 25.84 32.49 -4.96
C HIS A 786 26.02 34.00 -4.72
N TYR A 787 27.20 34.39 -4.25
CA TYR A 787 27.62 35.79 -4.15
C TYR A 787 29.15 35.93 -4.18
N TYR A 788 29.64 37.17 -4.37
CA TYR A 788 31.08 37.46 -4.23
C TYR A 788 31.38 38.01 -2.84
N GLU A 789 32.37 37.45 -2.17
CA GLU A 789 32.82 37.86 -0.85
C GLU A 789 34.23 38.45 -0.92
N SER A 790 34.45 39.58 -0.26
CA SER A 790 35.77 40.23 -0.25
C SER A 790 36.79 39.40 0.52
N VAL A 791 37.94 39.09 -0.10
CA VAL A 791 39.07 38.44 0.61
C VAL A 791 39.71 39.40 1.61
N ALA A 792 39.70 40.71 1.31
CA ALA A 792 40.26 41.73 2.19
C ALA A 792 39.40 41.97 3.44
N GLU A 793 38.09 41.78 3.31
CA GLU A 793 37.11 41.89 4.41
C GLU A 793 36.16 40.68 4.37
N PRO A 794 36.56 39.53 4.95
CA PRO A 794 35.71 38.34 4.98
C PRO A 794 34.35 38.65 5.60
N HIS A 795 33.29 38.01 5.09
CA HIS A 795 31.90 38.24 5.50
C HIS A 795 31.26 39.54 5.01
N THR A 796 31.90 40.26 4.09
CA THR A 796 31.28 41.39 3.39
C THR A 796 31.13 41.11 1.90
N SER A 797 30.09 41.69 1.30
CA SER A 797 29.85 41.66 -0.14
C SER A 797 29.50 43.08 -0.59
N ASP A 798 30.07 43.50 -1.71
CA ASP A 798 29.88 44.83 -2.30
C ASP A 798 28.64 44.92 -3.21
N GLN A 799 27.97 43.80 -3.45
CA GLN A 799 26.75 43.71 -4.26
C GLN A 799 25.81 42.60 -3.75
N PRO A 800 24.51 42.66 -4.07
CA PRO A 800 23.58 41.58 -3.76
C PRO A 800 23.96 40.27 -4.47
N GLY A 801 23.52 39.14 -3.90
CA GLY A 801 23.72 37.81 -4.47
C GLY A 801 22.64 37.40 -5.45
N SER A 802 22.69 36.14 -5.86
CA SER A 802 21.69 35.52 -6.72
C SER A 802 21.35 34.12 -6.24
N LEU A 803 20.09 33.71 -6.42
CA LEU A 803 19.75 32.30 -6.53
C LEU A 803 19.99 31.87 -7.98
N VAL A 804 20.91 30.94 -8.19
CA VAL A 804 21.21 30.37 -9.50
C VAL A 804 20.37 29.12 -9.65
N VAL A 805 19.57 29.08 -10.71
CA VAL A 805 18.75 27.91 -11.06
C VAL A 805 19.48 27.14 -12.15
N LEU A 806 19.68 25.85 -11.91
CA LEU A 806 20.28 24.94 -12.87
C LEU A 806 19.30 23.81 -13.19
N ASP A 807 19.35 23.33 -14.42
CA ASP A 807 18.72 22.07 -14.78
C ASP A 807 19.47 20.91 -14.13
N ARG A 808 18.75 20.07 -13.39
CA ARG A 808 19.32 19.00 -12.54
C ARG A 808 20.07 17.93 -13.35
N LYS A 809 19.60 17.63 -14.56
CA LYS A 809 20.19 16.59 -15.43
C LYS A 809 21.41 17.09 -16.21
N THR A 810 21.41 18.34 -16.65
CA THR A 810 22.44 18.88 -17.53
C THR A 810 23.43 19.80 -16.81
N MET A 811 23.15 20.20 -15.56
CA MET A 811 23.88 21.22 -14.80
C MET A 811 24.02 22.57 -15.51
N ARG A 812 23.15 22.83 -16.50
CA ARG A 812 23.13 24.11 -17.21
C ARG A 812 22.37 25.14 -16.38
N VAL A 813 22.96 26.33 -16.24
CA VAL A 813 22.29 27.48 -15.62
C VAL A 813 21.12 27.90 -16.51
N THR A 814 19.90 27.73 -16.01
CA THR A 814 18.66 28.11 -16.69
C THR A 814 18.14 29.47 -16.24
N GLY A 815 18.50 29.90 -15.02
CA GLY A 815 18.03 31.15 -14.45
C GLY A 815 18.99 31.76 -13.42
N ARG A 816 18.90 33.08 -13.27
CA ARG A 816 19.54 33.82 -12.17
C ARG A 816 18.55 34.81 -11.62
N ILE A 817 18.14 34.56 -10.38
CA ILE A 817 17.15 35.38 -9.69
C ILE A 817 17.92 36.28 -8.71
N PRO A 818 17.88 37.61 -8.87
CA PRO A 818 18.50 38.51 -7.90
C PRO A 818 17.85 38.35 -6.54
N VAL A 819 18.68 38.20 -5.50
CA VAL A 819 18.24 38.10 -4.10
C VAL A 819 19.04 39.08 -3.23
N GLY A 820 18.86 39.01 -1.91
CA GLY A 820 19.58 39.82 -0.94
C GLY A 820 21.11 39.58 -0.89
N TYR A 821 21.78 40.24 0.06
CA TYR A 821 23.22 40.10 0.26
C TYR A 821 23.57 38.78 0.93
N ARG A 822 24.66 38.14 0.47
CA ARG A 822 25.21 36.89 1.01
C ARG A 822 24.13 35.82 1.29
N PRO A 823 23.38 35.38 0.26
CA PRO A 823 22.40 34.31 0.42
C PRO A 823 23.07 33.06 1.00
N HIS A 824 22.54 32.56 2.11
CA HIS A 824 23.14 31.52 2.94
C HIS A 824 22.43 30.19 2.78
N SER A 825 21.11 30.15 3.01
CA SER A 825 20.29 28.94 2.94
C SER A 825 19.13 29.14 1.96
N VAL A 826 18.62 28.03 1.44
CA VAL A 826 17.50 27.96 0.50
C VAL A 826 16.61 26.78 0.86
N ALA A 827 15.29 27.01 0.91
CA ALA A 827 14.27 25.97 1.06
C ALA A 827 13.27 26.04 -0.09
N VAL A 828 12.78 24.87 -0.51
CA VAL A 828 11.75 24.71 -1.53
C VAL A 828 10.50 24.19 -0.85
N ASP A 829 9.35 24.76 -1.22
CA ASP A 829 8.01 24.27 -0.86
C ASP A 829 7.37 23.75 -2.16
N ASP A 830 7.31 22.44 -2.28
CA ASP A 830 6.82 21.76 -3.47
C ASP A 830 5.31 21.86 -3.61
N VAL A 831 4.58 21.86 -2.49
CA VAL A 831 3.12 21.98 -2.42
C VAL A 831 2.65 23.35 -2.91
N THR A 832 3.25 24.44 -2.40
CA THR A 832 2.84 25.80 -2.79
C THR A 832 3.61 26.36 -3.98
N GLY A 833 4.69 25.71 -4.39
CA GLY A 833 5.55 26.13 -5.49
C GLY A 833 6.35 27.40 -5.16
N ARG A 834 6.82 27.53 -3.92
CA ARG A 834 7.59 28.68 -3.44
C ARG A 834 9.04 28.28 -3.15
N ILE A 835 9.95 29.25 -3.32
CA ILE A 835 11.35 29.11 -2.91
C ILE A 835 11.67 30.24 -1.94
N TYR A 836 12.28 29.88 -0.82
CA TYR A 836 12.65 30.79 0.25
C TYR A 836 14.17 30.89 0.31
N VAL A 837 14.71 32.08 0.07
CA VAL A 837 16.16 32.33 0.11
C VAL A 837 16.49 33.25 1.27
N LEU A 838 17.26 32.74 2.22
CA LEU A 838 17.70 33.48 3.39
C LEU A 838 19.00 34.23 3.08
N GLY A 839 18.93 35.56 3.14
CA GLY A 839 20.07 36.45 3.04
C GLY A 839 20.77 36.70 4.38
N ALA A 840 21.94 37.33 4.31
CA ALA A 840 22.61 37.93 5.46
C ALA A 840 22.23 39.41 5.63
N GLN A 841 22.85 40.05 6.61
CA GLN A 841 22.64 41.46 6.90
C GLN A 841 23.01 42.34 5.70
N ARG A 842 22.11 43.28 5.37
CA ARG A 842 22.35 44.29 4.34
C ARG A 842 23.41 45.30 4.79
N PRO A 843 24.34 45.72 3.91
CA PRO A 843 25.23 46.83 4.21
C PRO A 843 24.45 48.10 4.60
N GLY A 844 24.76 48.67 5.77
CA GLY A 844 24.10 49.89 6.27
C GLY A 844 22.80 49.68 7.06
N GLU A 845 22.26 48.46 7.10
CA GLU A 845 21.11 48.10 7.94
C GLU A 845 21.49 46.96 8.92
N PRO A 846 22.32 47.27 9.94
CA PRO A 846 22.65 46.28 10.95
C PRO A 846 21.37 45.82 11.64
N ASN A 847 21.29 44.53 11.99
CA ASN A 847 20.17 43.90 12.69
C ASN A 847 18.93 43.54 11.86
N LYS A 848 19.07 43.40 10.54
CA LYS A 848 18.00 42.86 9.68
C LYS A 848 18.57 41.89 8.65
N VAL A 849 17.83 40.83 8.36
CA VAL A 849 18.09 39.90 7.26
C VAL A 849 16.85 39.79 6.39
N ASP A 850 17.05 39.48 5.11
CA ASP A 850 15.93 39.29 4.19
C ASP A 850 15.65 37.81 4.00
N LEU A 851 14.37 37.45 4.07
CA LEU A 851 13.84 36.24 3.49
C LEU A 851 13.18 36.60 2.15
N THR A 852 13.82 36.20 1.05
CA THR A 852 13.31 36.44 -0.30
C THR A 852 12.41 35.28 -0.70
N VAL A 853 11.15 35.57 -1.04
CA VAL A 853 10.17 34.59 -1.51
C VAL A 853 10.07 34.67 -3.02
N ILE A 854 10.26 33.54 -3.68
CA ILE A 854 10.31 33.42 -5.13
C ILE A 854 9.21 32.46 -5.59
N ASP A 855 8.53 32.82 -6.67
CA ASP A 855 7.63 31.91 -7.38
C ASP A 855 8.46 30.95 -8.21
N ARG A 856 8.33 29.65 -7.93
CA ARG A 856 9.14 28.61 -8.58
C ARG A 856 8.85 28.51 -10.08
N ARG A 857 7.58 28.67 -10.48
CA ARG A 857 7.14 28.51 -11.86
C ARG A 857 7.54 29.70 -12.72
N THR A 858 7.39 30.93 -12.21
CA THR A 858 7.74 32.15 -12.96
C THR A 858 9.17 32.63 -12.73
N GLN A 859 9.89 32.03 -11.77
CA GLN A 859 11.25 32.40 -11.38
C GLN A 859 11.41 33.89 -11.04
N SER A 860 10.39 34.45 -10.38
CA SER A 860 10.34 35.87 -10.02
C SER A 860 10.16 36.05 -8.51
N VAL A 861 10.79 37.09 -7.96
CA VAL A 861 10.58 37.47 -6.55
C VAL A 861 9.14 37.94 -6.36
N VAL A 862 8.44 37.31 -5.42
CA VAL A 862 7.05 37.60 -5.04
C VAL A 862 7.01 38.50 -3.82
N ALA A 863 7.90 38.26 -2.86
CA ALA A 863 8.00 39.05 -1.64
C ALA A 863 9.45 39.10 -1.12
N THR A 864 9.74 40.11 -0.31
CA THR A 864 10.96 40.17 0.49
C THR A 864 10.57 40.56 1.91
N ILE A 865 10.71 39.62 2.82
CA ILE A 865 10.30 39.77 4.22
C ILE A 865 11.54 40.15 5.03
N ALA A 866 11.49 41.31 5.67
CA ALA A 866 12.60 41.79 6.49
C ALA A 866 12.45 41.26 7.93
N LEU A 867 13.30 40.30 8.31
CA LEU A 867 13.27 39.68 9.63
C LEU A 867 14.24 40.42 10.58
N PRO A 868 13.78 40.85 11.77
CA PRO A 868 14.67 41.48 12.75
C PRO A 868 15.68 40.47 13.30
N THR A 869 16.98 40.78 13.27
CA THR A 869 18.02 39.87 13.76
C THR A 869 19.13 40.61 14.51
N GLY A 870 19.97 39.91 15.29
CA GLY A 870 21.15 40.50 15.95
C GLY A 870 22.45 40.14 15.25
N GLN A 871 22.45 39.05 14.46
CA GLN A 871 23.57 38.52 13.67
C GLN A 871 23.02 37.84 12.40
N THR A 872 23.86 37.11 11.67
CA THR A 872 23.40 36.30 10.53
C THR A 872 22.47 35.18 11.00
N ALA A 873 21.22 35.19 10.50
CA ALA A 873 20.38 34.01 10.52
C ALA A 873 21.04 32.91 9.69
N THR A 874 20.80 31.66 10.06
CA THR A 874 21.66 30.55 9.63
C THR A 874 20.98 29.59 8.68
N ASP A 875 19.68 29.36 8.85
CA ASP A 875 18.97 28.37 8.06
C ASP A 875 17.49 28.71 7.87
N VAL A 876 16.90 28.14 6.82
CA VAL A 876 15.47 28.23 6.50
C VAL A 876 14.94 26.85 6.13
N VAL A 877 13.79 26.47 6.67
CA VAL A 877 13.07 25.23 6.32
C VAL A 877 11.57 25.49 6.25
N VAL A 878 10.83 24.62 5.57
CA VAL A 878 9.37 24.71 5.41
C VAL A 878 8.70 23.43 5.91
N ASN A 879 7.58 23.59 6.61
CA ASN A 879 6.60 22.51 6.81
C ASN A 879 5.51 22.69 5.74
N GLU A 880 5.53 21.83 4.73
CA GLU A 880 4.62 21.91 3.59
C GLU A 880 3.17 21.57 3.97
N ARG A 881 2.96 20.75 5.01
CA ARG A 881 1.63 20.38 5.50
C ARG A 881 0.92 21.56 6.17
N THR A 882 1.62 22.28 7.04
CA THR A 882 1.06 23.45 7.74
C THR A 882 1.26 24.77 6.98
N GLY A 883 2.12 24.78 5.97
CA GLY A 883 2.50 25.99 5.21
C GLY A 883 3.33 26.98 6.04
N ARG A 884 4.05 26.51 7.06
CA ARG A 884 4.89 27.32 7.94
C ARG A 884 6.34 27.33 7.49
N VAL A 885 6.95 28.51 7.48
CA VAL A 885 8.37 28.69 7.13
C VAL A 885 9.14 29.13 8.36
N TYR A 886 10.19 28.39 8.69
CA TYR A 886 11.00 28.60 9.90
C TYR A 886 12.36 29.15 9.54
N VAL A 887 12.81 30.19 10.24
CA VAL A 887 14.16 30.78 10.07
C VAL A 887 14.89 30.83 11.40
N SER A 888 16.05 30.17 11.48
CA SER A 888 16.84 30.09 12.71
C SER A 888 17.60 31.39 12.98
N ASN A 889 17.44 31.92 14.20
CA ASN A 889 18.14 33.12 14.66
C ASN A 889 18.95 32.84 15.92
N ASN A 890 20.20 32.41 15.70
CA ASN A 890 21.14 32.06 16.76
C ASN A 890 21.30 33.17 17.81
N ALA A 891 21.50 34.42 17.37
CA ALA A 891 21.86 35.54 18.26
C ALA A 891 20.75 36.01 19.20
N PHE A 892 19.49 35.87 18.78
CA PHE A 892 18.32 36.19 19.63
C PHE A 892 17.71 34.96 20.32
N GLY A 893 18.21 33.76 20.01
CA GLY A 893 17.72 32.53 20.62
C GLY A 893 16.25 32.25 20.32
N ARG A 894 15.87 32.47 19.07
CA ARG A 894 14.50 32.30 18.58
C ARG A 894 14.50 31.73 17.15
N ILE A 895 13.35 31.20 16.77
CA ILE A 895 13.03 30.82 15.40
C ILE A 895 11.94 31.77 14.92
N HIS A 896 12.18 32.46 13.81
CA HIS A 896 11.13 33.24 13.17
C HIS A 896 10.19 32.28 12.47
N VAL A 897 8.89 32.52 12.59
CA VAL A 897 7.85 31.76 11.90
C VAL A 897 7.18 32.69 10.91
N VAL A 898 7.09 32.27 9.66
CA VAL A 898 6.45 33.00 8.58
C VAL A 898 5.31 32.14 8.05
N ASP A 899 4.15 32.76 7.84
CA ASP A 899 3.06 32.13 7.11
C ASP A 899 3.39 32.15 5.61
N GLY A 900 3.59 30.97 5.02
CA GLY A 900 3.97 30.82 3.61
C GLY A 900 2.88 31.24 2.63
N ARG A 901 1.60 31.24 3.05
CA ARG A 901 0.46 31.63 2.21
C ARG A 901 0.34 33.14 2.10
N THR A 902 0.49 33.85 3.21
CA THR A 902 0.34 35.31 3.26
C THR A 902 1.66 36.07 3.17
N ASN A 903 2.80 35.39 3.31
CA ASN A 903 4.15 35.97 3.40
C ASN A 903 4.28 36.98 4.55
N THR A 904 3.66 36.69 5.70
CA THR A 904 3.71 37.53 6.90
C THR A 904 4.39 36.81 8.05
N GLU A 905 5.23 37.54 8.80
CA GLU A 905 5.83 37.04 10.04
C GLU A 905 4.76 36.85 11.12
N LEU A 906 4.79 35.69 11.78
CA LEU A 906 3.94 35.30 12.90
C LEU A 906 4.70 35.48 14.22
N ALA A 907 4.09 35.05 15.33
CA ALA A 907 4.78 34.98 16.61
C ALA A 907 6.01 34.04 16.50
N PRO A 908 7.21 34.49 16.91
CA PRO A 908 8.40 33.64 16.86
C PRO A 908 8.41 32.60 17.98
N ILE A 909 9.02 31.45 17.71
CA ILE A 909 9.22 30.40 18.71
C ILE A 909 10.47 30.70 19.54
N MET A 910 10.33 30.70 20.85
CA MET A 910 11.42 30.97 21.78
C MET A 910 12.12 29.67 22.17
N THR A 911 13.26 29.37 21.52
CA THR A 911 14.05 28.15 21.75
C THR A 911 15.15 28.31 22.78
N GLY A 912 15.38 29.55 23.23
CA GLY A 912 16.63 29.91 23.90
C GLY A 912 17.80 29.96 22.91
N LYS A 913 19.01 30.19 23.43
CA LYS A 913 20.20 30.48 22.62
C LYS A 913 20.70 29.26 21.85
N GLY A 914 21.03 29.45 20.58
CA GLY A 914 21.81 28.48 19.80
C GLY A 914 21.19 27.80 18.58
N PRO A 915 19.97 28.12 18.10
CA PRO A 915 19.45 27.43 16.92
C PRO A 915 20.36 27.71 15.71
N LEU A 916 20.73 26.65 14.99
CA LEU A 916 21.52 26.69 13.75
C LEU A 916 20.77 25.97 12.63
N GLY A 917 21.25 24.82 12.14
CA GLY A 917 20.56 24.03 11.12
C GLY A 917 19.31 23.36 11.66
N MET A 918 18.33 23.19 10.78
CA MET A 918 17.02 22.66 11.12
C MET A 918 16.55 21.63 10.09
N ALA A 919 15.68 20.71 10.51
CA ALA A 919 14.97 19.80 9.62
C ALA A 919 13.51 19.66 10.08
N VAL A 920 12.58 19.45 9.15
CA VAL A 920 11.15 19.32 9.44
C VAL A 920 10.66 17.92 9.13
N ASP A 921 9.91 17.38 10.06
CA ASP A 921 9.00 16.27 9.85
C ASP A 921 7.55 16.80 9.70
N PRO A 922 6.99 16.86 8.48
CA PRO A 922 5.64 17.31 8.24
C PRO A 922 4.59 16.29 8.72
N ASP A 923 4.91 15.00 8.84
CA ASP A 923 3.91 13.98 9.23
C ASP A 923 3.51 14.18 10.70
N THR A 924 4.50 14.52 11.53
CA THR A 924 4.34 14.78 12.97
C THR A 924 4.38 16.26 13.36
N ASP A 925 4.42 17.17 12.37
CA ASP A 925 4.59 18.62 12.57
C ASP A 925 5.80 19.03 13.42
N THR A 926 6.85 18.22 13.39
CA THR A 926 7.99 18.38 14.31
C THR A 926 9.20 18.98 13.60
N LEU A 927 9.68 20.11 14.12
CA LEU A 927 10.91 20.79 13.74
C LEU A 927 12.08 20.34 14.64
N TYR A 928 13.10 19.74 14.06
CA TYR A 928 14.35 19.35 14.72
C TYR A 928 15.42 20.41 14.52
N VAL A 929 16.08 20.83 15.61
CA VAL A 929 16.94 22.01 15.64
C VAL A 929 18.28 21.69 16.27
N ALA A 930 19.37 21.87 15.52
CA ALA A 930 20.73 21.82 16.05
C ALA A 930 20.99 23.03 16.94
N MET A 931 21.36 22.76 18.20
CA MET A 931 21.60 23.79 19.20
C MET A 931 23.10 23.89 19.49
N SER A 932 23.72 25.01 19.07
CA SER A 932 25.13 25.32 19.34
C SER A 932 25.36 26.80 19.64
N TYR A 933 26.21 27.09 20.63
CA TYR A 933 26.65 28.46 20.93
C TYR A 933 28.17 28.59 21.05
N VAL A 934 28.72 29.59 20.37
CA VAL A 934 30.16 29.90 20.33
C VAL A 934 30.64 30.88 21.42
N SER A 935 29.75 31.55 22.17
CA SER A 935 30.21 32.63 23.08
C SER A 935 29.40 32.98 24.35
N SER A 936 28.45 32.17 24.84
CA SER A 936 27.85 32.43 26.18
C SER A 936 27.62 31.17 27.01
N ASP A 937 27.76 31.33 28.32
CA ASP A 937 27.62 30.31 29.36
C ASP A 937 26.14 30.22 29.84
N PRO A 938 25.54 29.03 29.99
CA PRO A 938 26.09 27.70 29.75
C PRO A 938 26.20 27.35 28.26
N LYS A 939 27.28 26.64 27.92
CA LYS A 939 27.50 26.14 26.56
C LYS A 939 26.57 24.96 26.28
N VAL A 940 25.90 24.99 25.14
CA VAL A 940 24.91 23.97 24.73
C VAL A 940 25.40 23.27 23.46
N ALA A 941 25.36 21.94 23.46
CA ALA A 941 25.52 21.09 22.29
C ALA A 941 24.43 20.03 22.34
N GLY A 942 23.38 20.22 21.56
CA GLY A 942 22.17 19.39 21.65
C GLY A 942 21.29 19.45 20.43
N LEU A 943 20.24 18.64 20.45
CA LEU A 943 19.13 18.63 19.50
C LEU A 943 17.85 18.98 20.26
N THR A 944 17.09 19.96 19.78
CA THR A 944 15.73 20.26 20.29
C THR A 944 14.70 19.89 19.24
N ALA A 945 13.55 19.38 19.67
CA ALA A 945 12.38 19.16 18.81
C ALA A 945 11.29 20.16 19.18
N ILE A 946 10.50 20.60 18.20
CA ILE A 946 9.41 21.56 18.41
C ILE A 946 8.23 21.11 17.56
N THR A 947 7.10 20.78 18.17
CA THR A 947 5.86 20.50 17.44
C THR A 947 5.13 21.80 17.18
N ASP A 948 4.79 22.08 15.92
CA ASP A 948 4.02 23.24 15.48
C ASP A 948 3.02 22.82 14.41
N ASP A 949 1.82 22.44 14.85
CA ASP A 949 0.70 22.00 13.99
C ASP A 949 0.03 23.16 13.22
N GLY A 950 0.58 24.38 13.36
CA GLY A 950 0.04 25.61 12.78
C GLY A 950 -0.91 26.37 13.70
N VAL A 951 -1.35 25.76 14.80
CA VAL A 951 -2.24 26.33 15.84
C VAL A 951 -1.53 26.40 17.19
N THR A 952 -0.92 25.31 17.62
CA THR A 952 -0.21 25.14 18.88
C THR A 952 1.29 24.98 18.65
N GLN A 953 2.09 25.45 19.62
CA GLN A 953 3.56 25.37 19.55
C GLN A 953 4.10 24.78 20.86
N VAL A 954 4.76 23.63 20.77
CA VAL A 954 5.32 22.90 21.92
C VAL A 954 6.82 22.71 21.71
N VAL A 955 7.64 23.32 22.58
CA VAL A 955 9.10 23.11 22.60
C VAL A 955 9.41 21.93 23.51
N HIS A 956 9.95 20.85 22.94
CA HIS A 956 10.28 19.63 23.66
C HIS A 956 11.62 19.73 24.41
N PRO A 957 11.85 18.89 25.44
CA PRO A 957 13.14 18.82 26.11
C PRO A 957 14.30 18.55 25.16
N MET A 958 15.41 19.25 25.38
CA MET A 958 16.62 19.12 24.57
C MET A 958 17.36 17.82 24.86
N VAL A 959 17.78 17.12 23.80
CA VAL A 959 18.68 15.96 23.86
C VAL A 959 20.13 16.44 23.80
N SER A 960 20.94 16.02 24.78
CA SER A 960 22.37 16.34 24.81
C SER A 960 23.14 15.50 23.79
N LEU A 961 23.94 16.14 22.94
CA LEU A 961 24.80 15.48 21.96
C LEU A 961 26.24 15.32 22.45
N GLY A 962 26.48 15.56 23.74
CA GLY A 962 27.78 15.41 24.38
C GLY A 962 28.45 16.73 24.74
N ALA A 963 29.78 16.76 24.70
CA ALA A 963 30.55 17.90 25.18
C ALA A 963 30.23 19.18 24.36
N PRO A 964 30.26 20.38 24.97
CA PRO A 964 30.01 21.62 24.26
C PRO A 964 30.91 21.91 23.06
N SER A 965 32.05 21.21 22.97
CA SER A 965 32.97 21.27 21.85
C SER A 965 32.50 20.53 20.60
N VAL A 966 31.46 19.69 20.66
CA VAL A 966 30.88 18.99 19.50
C VAL A 966 30.43 19.99 18.42
N GLN A 967 29.86 21.14 18.84
CA GLN A 967 29.37 22.20 17.94
C GLN A 967 28.51 21.67 16.76
N PRO A 968 27.27 21.21 17.05
CA PRO A 968 26.29 20.87 16.02
C PRO A 968 26.09 22.03 15.03
N ARG A 969 25.94 21.71 13.74
CA ARG A 969 25.82 22.71 12.67
C ARG A 969 24.57 22.53 11.84
N ASP A 970 24.31 21.29 11.44
CA ASP A 970 23.25 20.96 10.49
C ASP A 970 22.52 19.68 10.92
N VAL A 971 21.26 19.54 10.52
CA VAL A 971 20.39 18.42 10.86
C VAL A 971 19.68 17.95 9.59
N THR A 972 19.59 16.65 9.42
CA THR A 972 18.63 16.04 8.48
C THR A 972 17.95 14.85 9.15
N ILE A 973 16.76 14.52 8.67
CA ILE A 973 15.98 13.38 9.17
C ILE A 973 15.74 12.39 8.03
N ASP A 974 15.64 11.13 8.40
CA ASP A 974 15.25 10.03 7.54
C ASP A 974 14.07 9.34 8.21
N ARG A 975 12.87 9.58 7.68
CA ARG A 975 11.62 9.02 8.22
C ARG A 975 11.50 7.53 7.91
N LEU A 976 11.91 7.12 6.71
CA LEU A 976 11.80 5.74 6.23
C LEU A 976 12.60 4.76 7.09
N ASN A 977 13.71 5.23 7.65
CA ASN A 977 14.64 4.39 8.39
C ASN A 977 14.77 4.78 9.88
N ASP A 978 13.88 5.62 10.38
CA ASP A 978 13.86 6.08 11.79
C ASP A 978 15.21 6.69 12.25
N ARG A 979 15.76 7.69 11.52
CA ARG A 979 17.04 8.35 11.87
C ARG A 979 17.00 9.88 11.87
N ILE A 980 17.86 10.45 12.72
CA ILE A 980 18.27 11.86 12.71
C ILE A 980 19.78 11.92 12.62
N TYR A 981 20.31 12.67 11.65
CA TYR A 981 21.74 12.91 11.49
C TYR A 981 22.07 14.35 11.85
N VAL A 982 23.00 14.54 12.78
CA VAL A 982 23.44 15.87 13.22
C VAL A 982 24.92 16.05 12.92
N ALA A 983 25.23 16.86 11.90
CA ALA A 983 26.59 17.19 11.52
C ALA A 983 27.23 18.16 12.53
N ALA A 984 28.49 17.89 12.87
CA ALA A 984 29.18 18.60 13.93
C ALA A 984 30.64 18.91 13.55
N ILE A 985 31.05 20.16 13.71
CA ILE A 985 32.40 20.62 13.31
C ILE A 985 33.48 20.28 14.34
N GLY A 986 33.11 19.79 15.52
CA GLY A 986 34.03 19.46 16.60
C GLY A 986 34.75 20.68 17.20
N GLY A 987 35.77 20.42 18.02
CA GLY A 987 36.54 21.46 18.72
C GLY A 987 37.29 20.94 19.94
N GLY A 988 38.40 21.60 20.31
CA GLY A 988 39.21 21.17 21.45
C GLY A 988 39.75 19.74 21.29
N ALA A 989 39.33 18.81 22.14
CA ALA A 989 39.69 17.39 22.08
C ALA A 989 38.65 16.50 21.35
N THR A 990 37.50 17.07 20.95
CA THR A 990 36.42 16.34 20.28
C THR A 990 36.62 16.39 18.77
N ARG A 991 36.57 15.23 18.12
CA ARG A 991 36.69 15.11 16.66
C ARG A 991 35.41 15.61 15.97
N PRO A 992 35.52 16.17 14.74
CA PRO A 992 34.37 16.46 13.92
C PRO A 992 33.70 15.16 13.46
N GLY A 993 32.39 15.19 13.25
CA GLY A 993 31.66 13.98 12.92
C GLY A 993 30.17 14.21 12.80
N VAL A 994 29.44 13.10 12.71
CA VAL A 994 27.97 13.09 12.69
C VAL A 994 27.46 12.27 13.87
N SER A 995 26.60 12.86 14.67
CA SER A 995 25.83 12.13 15.67
C SER A 995 24.58 11.57 15.00
N VAL A 996 24.30 10.28 15.22
CA VAL A 996 23.13 9.59 14.67
C VAL A 996 22.18 9.29 15.83
N LEU A 997 20.91 9.65 15.69
CA LEU A 997 19.86 9.39 16.67
C LEU A 997 18.70 8.64 16.01
N ARG A 998 17.87 7.98 16.82
CA ARG A 998 16.58 7.41 16.40
C ARG A 998 15.55 8.54 16.29
N LEU A 999 14.74 8.58 15.23
CA LEU A 999 13.77 9.67 15.01
C LEU A 999 12.59 9.60 15.99
N SER A 1000 12.01 8.41 16.15
CA SER A 1000 10.86 8.07 17.00
C SER A 1000 11.11 8.39 18.48
N THR A 1001 12.30 8.05 18.99
CA THR A 1001 12.62 8.21 20.43
C THR A 1001 13.57 9.36 20.73
N ARG A 1002 14.30 9.88 19.72
CA ARG A 1002 15.42 10.83 19.86
C ARG A 1002 16.59 10.27 20.69
N GLU A 1003 16.71 8.94 20.77
CA GLU A 1003 17.83 8.26 21.42
C GLU A 1003 19.11 8.36 20.56
N VAL A 1004 20.26 8.66 21.18
CA VAL A 1004 21.55 8.71 20.45
C VAL A 1004 22.05 7.29 20.18
N LEU A 1005 22.15 6.91 18.90
CA LEU A 1005 22.59 5.60 18.43
C LEU A 1005 24.11 5.50 18.27
N GLY A 1006 24.77 6.57 17.85
CA GLY A 1006 26.21 6.54 17.61
C GLY A 1006 26.81 7.86 17.14
N HIS A 1007 28.13 7.88 16.98
CA HIS A 1007 28.88 9.02 16.45
C HIS A 1007 29.93 8.54 15.45
N VAL A 1008 29.95 9.16 14.27
CA VAL A 1008 30.84 8.81 13.16
C VAL A 1008 31.87 9.91 12.94
N ASP A 1009 33.15 9.59 13.15
CA ASP A 1009 34.26 10.52 12.95
C ASP A 1009 34.42 10.87 11.46
N THR A 1010 34.63 12.14 11.17
CA THR A 1010 35.02 12.64 9.84
C THR A 1010 36.46 13.18 9.90
N ALA A 1011 37.17 13.23 8.75
CA ALA A 1011 38.55 13.73 8.77
C ALA A 1011 38.67 15.25 8.91
N GLY A 1012 37.57 15.98 8.69
CA GLY A 1012 37.52 17.44 8.77
C GLY A 1012 36.14 17.90 9.25
N PRO A 1013 35.93 19.21 9.45
CA PRO A 1013 34.67 19.72 9.99
C PRO A 1013 33.45 19.30 9.15
N ALA A 1014 32.49 18.59 9.75
CA ALA A 1014 31.22 18.23 9.12
C ALA A 1014 30.29 19.45 9.12
N ARG A 1015 30.07 20.05 7.94
CA ARG A 1015 29.41 21.35 7.81
C ARG A 1015 27.94 21.27 7.43
N ALA A 1016 27.61 20.31 6.59
CA ALA A 1016 26.26 20.04 6.12
C ALA A 1016 26.07 18.53 5.99
N VAL A 1017 24.83 18.08 6.13
CA VAL A 1017 24.46 16.67 5.96
C VAL A 1017 23.14 16.57 5.21
N ALA A 1018 23.09 15.65 4.25
CA ALA A 1018 21.87 15.26 3.56
C ALA A 1018 21.78 13.73 3.56
N VAL A 1019 20.57 13.21 3.50
CA VAL A 1019 20.33 11.77 3.47
C VAL A 1019 19.64 11.37 2.17
N ASP A 1020 20.06 10.24 1.63
CA ASP A 1020 19.30 9.49 0.64
C ASP A 1020 18.75 8.23 1.35
N PRO A 1021 17.45 8.22 1.69
CA PRO A 1021 16.87 7.16 2.50
C PRO A 1021 16.75 5.83 1.74
N PHE A 1022 16.68 5.86 0.41
CA PHE A 1022 16.62 4.67 -0.45
C PHE A 1022 18.01 4.08 -0.73
N ALA A 1023 19.04 4.92 -0.68
CA ALA A 1023 20.43 4.45 -0.75
C ALA A 1023 21.02 4.08 0.63
N HIS A 1024 20.27 4.29 1.73
CA HIS A 1024 20.71 4.11 3.11
C HIS A 1024 22.01 4.84 3.48
N GLN A 1025 22.18 6.03 2.93
CA GLN A 1025 23.44 6.76 3.02
C GLN A 1025 23.19 8.21 3.42
N ALA A 1026 23.92 8.66 4.45
CA ALA A 1026 24.03 10.06 4.79
C ALA A 1026 25.33 10.62 4.19
N PHE A 1027 25.21 11.71 3.43
CA PHE A 1027 26.32 12.39 2.77
C PHE A 1027 26.73 13.61 3.60
N VAL A 1028 27.99 13.62 4.00
CA VAL A 1028 28.51 14.63 4.92
C VAL A 1028 29.54 15.48 4.21
N ALA A 1029 29.25 16.77 4.05
CA ALA A 1029 30.19 17.73 3.51
C ALA A 1029 31.32 17.98 4.53
N ALA A 1030 32.48 17.41 4.25
CA ALA A 1030 33.69 17.52 5.06
C ALA A 1030 34.82 18.20 4.27
N GLN A 1031 35.89 18.60 4.95
CA GLN A 1031 36.96 19.35 4.30
C GLN A 1031 37.72 18.49 3.28
N GLY A 1032 37.52 18.77 2.00
CA GLY A 1032 38.19 18.12 0.88
C GLY A 1032 37.54 16.82 0.42
N ARG A 1033 36.34 16.49 0.92
CA ARG A 1033 35.60 15.29 0.53
C ARG A 1033 34.14 15.32 0.97
N ILE A 1034 33.35 14.42 0.41
CA ILE A 1034 32.09 13.95 1.00
C ILE A 1034 32.38 12.62 1.70
N ASP A 1035 32.09 12.55 3.00
CA ASP A 1035 32.07 11.29 3.74
C ASP A 1035 30.69 10.66 3.57
N VAL A 1036 30.63 9.39 3.15
CA VAL A 1036 29.40 8.62 3.00
C VAL A 1036 29.25 7.74 4.22
N VAL A 1037 28.25 8.04 5.05
CA VAL A 1037 27.97 7.32 6.29
C VAL A 1037 26.88 6.30 6.02
N GLY A 1038 27.20 5.02 6.25
CA GLY A 1038 26.22 3.93 6.14
C GLY A 1038 25.24 3.96 7.30
N GLN A 1039 23.95 3.86 7.00
CA GLN A 1039 22.87 3.97 7.98
C GLN A 1039 22.82 2.81 8.98
N HIS A 1040 23.16 1.60 8.53
CA HIS A 1040 23.17 0.40 9.37
C HIS A 1040 24.53 0.18 10.06
N SER A 1041 25.62 0.39 9.34
CA SER A 1041 26.97 0.18 9.88
C SER A 1041 27.38 1.26 10.89
N LEU A 1042 26.74 2.44 10.85
CA LEU A 1042 27.12 3.62 11.62
C LEU A 1042 28.62 3.95 11.47
N THR A 1043 29.13 3.80 10.25
CA THR A 1043 30.53 4.06 9.90
C THR A 1043 30.63 4.79 8.57
N SER A 1044 31.76 5.46 8.33
CA SER A 1044 32.10 5.97 7.00
C SER A 1044 32.48 4.80 6.10
N ILE A 1045 31.64 4.50 5.12
CA ILE A 1045 31.78 3.36 4.20
C ILE A 1045 32.50 3.75 2.91
N ARG A 1046 32.48 5.04 2.56
CA ARG A 1046 33.13 5.58 1.36
C ARG A 1046 33.47 7.05 1.56
N THR A 1047 34.46 7.52 0.79
CA THR A 1047 34.78 8.94 0.69
C THR A 1047 34.90 9.37 -0.76
N ILE A 1048 34.27 10.48 -1.12
CA ILE A 1048 34.31 11.05 -2.48
C ILE A 1048 35.15 12.34 -2.43
N PRO A 1049 36.29 12.43 -3.14
CA PRO A 1049 37.14 13.62 -3.11
C PRO A 1049 36.42 14.87 -3.66
N THR A 1050 36.55 16.00 -2.96
CA THR A 1050 36.07 17.31 -3.42
C THR A 1050 37.10 18.40 -3.09
N ALA A 1051 36.94 19.61 -3.63
CA ALA A 1051 37.86 20.70 -3.32
C ALA A 1051 37.60 21.28 -1.91
N SER A 1052 36.43 21.91 -1.71
CA SER A 1052 36.03 22.53 -0.45
C SER A 1052 34.50 22.51 -0.25
N ALA A 1053 33.93 21.30 -0.19
CA ALA A 1053 32.50 21.10 0.08
C ALA A 1053 32.04 21.86 1.34
N PHE A 1054 30.92 22.57 1.21
CA PHE A 1054 30.30 23.34 2.30
C PHE A 1054 28.84 22.98 2.51
N SER A 1055 28.10 22.87 1.41
CA SER A 1055 26.69 22.48 1.37
C SER A 1055 26.56 21.15 0.64
N VAL A 1056 25.50 20.43 0.96
CA VAL A 1056 25.16 19.17 0.32
C VAL A 1056 23.65 19.06 0.20
N ALA A 1057 23.17 18.58 -0.94
CA ALA A 1057 21.78 18.24 -1.16
C ALA A 1057 21.70 16.98 -2.02
N VAL A 1058 20.70 16.14 -1.75
CA VAL A 1058 20.35 14.98 -2.57
C VAL A 1058 19.14 15.35 -3.42
N ALA A 1059 19.05 14.78 -4.62
CA ALA A 1059 17.89 14.93 -5.48
C ALA A 1059 16.85 13.84 -5.22
N ASP A 1060 15.57 14.21 -5.20
CA ASP A 1060 14.48 13.24 -5.09
C ASP A 1060 14.33 12.39 -6.37
N GLY A 1061 14.11 11.09 -6.20
CA GLY A 1061 13.91 10.10 -7.26
C GLY A 1061 15.16 9.25 -7.60
N PRO A 1062 15.04 8.29 -8.54
CA PRO A 1062 16.00 7.18 -8.73
C PRO A 1062 17.38 7.56 -9.27
N GLY A 1063 17.66 8.85 -9.46
CA GLY A 1063 18.81 9.35 -10.22
C GLY A 1063 20.16 9.32 -9.52
N ARG A 1064 20.27 8.91 -8.25
CA ARG A 1064 21.55 8.78 -7.49
C ARG A 1064 22.54 9.93 -7.73
N HIS A 1065 22.09 11.17 -7.53
CA HIS A 1065 22.88 12.37 -7.75
C HIS A 1065 22.95 13.24 -6.51
N LEU A 1066 24.18 13.56 -6.11
CA LEU A 1066 24.48 14.40 -4.95
C LEU A 1066 25.03 15.74 -5.47
N PHE A 1067 24.54 16.85 -4.92
CA PHE A 1067 24.98 18.18 -5.28
C PHE A 1067 25.71 18.83 -4.12
N THR A 1068 26.89 19.36 -4.37
CA THR A 1068 27.69 20.04 -3.34
C THR A 1068 28.19 21.40 -3.82
N GLY A 1069 27.99 22.40 -2.97
CA GLY A 1069 28.49 23.75 -3.18
C GLY A 1069 29.87 23.93 -2.56
N ASP A 1070 30.76 24.59 -3.30
CA ASP A 1070 32.12 24.87 -2.86
C ASP A 1070 32.25 26.25 -2.20
N LEU A 1071 32.91 26.30 -1.04
CA LEU A 1071 33.08 27.52 -0.24
C LEU A 1071 33.96 28.57 -0.92
N LEU A 1072 34.94 28.16 -1.73
CA LEU A 1072 36.04 29.04 -2.18
C LEU A 1072 35.96 29.36 -3.67
N SER A 1073 35.81 28.33 -4.49
CA SER A 1073 35.84 28.39 -5.96
C SER A 1073 34.53 28.89 -6.57
N GLY A 1074 33.42 28.80 -5.82
CA GLY A 1074 32.09 29.11 -6.33
C GLY A 1074 31.55 28.15 -7.36
N ALA A 1075 32.09 26.93 -7.36
CA ALA A 1075 31.58 25.84 -8.16
C ALA A 1075 30.44 25.13 -7.42
N LEU A 1076 29.52 24.60 -8.21
CA LEU A 1076 28.57 23.59 -7.80
C LEU A 1076 28.96 22.30 -8.52
N THR A 1077 29.13 21.22 -7.76
CA THR A 1077 29.49 19.91 -8.31
C THR A 1077 28.32 18.95 -8.12
N ARG A 1078 27.92 18.29 -9.21
CA ARG A 1078 27.12 17.07 -9.16
C ARG A 1078 28.09 15.89 -9.13
N LEU A 1079 27.97 15.06 -8.10
CA LEU A 1079 28.73 13.82 -7.95
C LEU A 1079 27.80 12.64 -8.18
N ALA A 1080 28.27 11.64 -8.91
CA ALA A 1080 27.62 10.33 -8.96
C ALA A 1080 28.13 9.43 -7.83
N TYR A 1081 27.22 8.60 -7.31
CA TYR A 1081 27.53 7.63 -6.28
C TYR A 1081 26.76 6.33 -6.52
N SER A 1082 27.37 5.21 -6.13
CA SER A 1082 26.79 3.85 -6.13
C SER A 1082 26.27 3.51 -4.74
N SER A 1083 25.32 2.57 -4.67
CA SER A 1083 24.82 1.97 -3.42
C SER A 1083 25.87 1.15 -2.66
N GLY A 1084 27.09 0.96 -3.19
CA GLY A 1084 28.26 0.49 -2.45
C GLY A 1084 28.27 -1.00 -2.07
N THR A 1085 27.38 -1.82 -2.63
CA THR A 1085 27.35 -3.27 -2.38
C THR A 1085 28.01 -4.01 -3.55
N ARG A 1086 29.23 -4.53 -3.33
CA ARG A 1086 29.73 -5.68 -4.11
C ARG A 1086 29.32 -6.97 -3.42
N LYS A 1087 29.01 -7.98 -4.22
CA LYS A 1087 28.98 -9.41 -3.88
C LYS A 1087 30.24 -9.89 -3.16
#